data_AF-A0A9W6H5Q6-F1
#
_entry.id   AF-A0A9W6H5Q6-F1
#
_cell.length_a   1.000
_cell.length_b   1.000
_cell.length_c   1.000
_cell.angle_alpha   90.00
_cell.angle_beta   90.00
_cell.angle_gamma   90.00
#
_symmetry.space_group_name_H-M   'P 1'
#
loop_
_entity.id
_entity.type
_entity.pdbx_description
1 polymer ?
#
loop_
_entity_poly.entity_id
_entity_poly.type
_entity_poly.pdbx_seq_one_letter_code
_entity_poly.pdbx_strand_id
1 'polypeptide(L)'
;MAEQTPSEGTDELVERAVALARRWVHEAAEAEVDPAAKRLAGVLQDPNGLPFTLGFVDGVMRPESLSAAASQLARIAPKAPRFLPWYLRRAVQAGGVLAPVAPIAVVPAARAALRRMVGHLIVDARPEKLGPAIEKLREKGARLNLNLLGEAVLGEKEARRRLEGIHDLVRRPDVDYVSVKVSAIASRLSMWAFDETVELVAERLLPLYLSAAKNGTFLNLDMEEYRDLDLTIAVFQRVLGDPRLHGCHAGIVLQTYLPDALPALDRLTDWATERVEGDGAPIKIRLVKGANLAMERVDATLHGWEQAPYDTKLDTDANYSRCLRAAFSPERTRAVRIGVAGHNLFDIAYAWLLAGERSVRDAVEFEMLLGMAEGQMKAVSREVGRVLLYVPVVHPDEFDVAVSYLVRRLEENASSENFLSAAFSLHEDETLFAREENRFAGAVRRADDTSLAREPRRAQRRADDADLDGGSGDAASDGDGQLTQVVLDIAAGESASAAGFEDDWVETAVFARKESAAAAGAPGFRNTPDTDPALAANREWAREILARIPDSRAGADTVATSHVANAGALDEIIERVRTAGSEWGARPAAERAAVLRRAARALEARRAELIEVAASETGKVLAEADTEVSEAVDFANYYAANAGELDRVAGAVFQPSAVTVVAPPWNFPIAIPSGGVLAALAAGSGVVFKPAHLSRRCAAVVAEALWDAGVPRDALALVALDEPELGQRLVSHPAVERVILTGSWDTARLFRSWRPDLPILAETSGKNAIVVAPSADLDLAAADVVRSAFGHAGQKCSAASLAILVGPVGRSRRFARQLVDATRSLRVGPPHDPLSEMGPVIEEPQGKLAWALTELEEGESWLLKPRRLEDADARYWTPGIRIGVRPGSRFHREEFFGPVLGIMHAASLEQAIELQNAVDYGLTAGLHTLDPDDLEQWLETVQAGNLYVNRGITGAIVQRQPFGGWKRSSVGAGAKAGGPNYLVGLGSWRATSGGPSSQSLHLRGLDTRIAALIEAAQPSLSYDEFEWLRRGALSDAIAWDREFGRVKDVSRLGIERNLFRYRAASVAIRATADAPWQAVLRVVIAGVRAADWFSLSVPSGLPAAVRRALGELDVPVFVESDEEWIERMAGAAPADEALEGGEARDVSDEEADDAVVPTSEDILGIRRERPSRARLVGSRESVERLHRALAARVEGDPDLAVYAGEVTTAGRLELLPFLREQSISITAHRFGNPDDRFSDVI
;
A
#
# COMPACT_ATOMS: atom_id res chain seq x y z
N MET A 1 47.96 16.03 -7.36
CA MET A 1 48.24 17.15 -6.44
C MET A 1 48.39 18.44 -7.22
N ALA A 2 47.31 19.19 -7.29
CA ALA A 2 47.28 20.65 -7.45
C ALA A 2 46.02 21.06 -6.67
N GLU A 3 46.18 21.36 -5.38
CA GLU A 3 45.12 21.98 -4.58
C GLU A 3 44.83 23.35 -5.20
N GLN A 4 43.67 23.50 -5.84
CA GLN A 4 43.14 24.80 -6.22
C GLN A 4 42.62 25.47 -4.95
N THR A 5 43.34 26.48 -4.47
CA THR A 5 42.82 27.50 -3.56
C THR A 5 41.54 28.09 -4.15
N PRO A 6 40.48 28.38 -3.35
CA PRO A 6 39.31 29.10 -3.83
C PRO A 6 39.76 30.41 -4.49
N SER A 7 39.28 30.73 -5.69
CA SER A 7 39.69 31.96 -6.38
C SER A 7 39.21 33.18 -5.58
N GLU A 8 40.12 34.11 -5.26
CA GLU A 8 39.84 35.35 -4.51
C GLU A 8 38.59 36.13 -4.99
N GLY A 9 38.21 36.01 -6.27
CA GLY A 9 37.02 36.65 -6.83
C GLY A 9 35.66 36.04 -6.41
N THR A 10 35.62 34.78 -5.98
CA THR A 10 34.36 34.14 -5.53
C THR A 10 33.95 34.65 -4.15
N ASP A 11 34.92 34.81 -3.24
CA ASP A 11 34.67 35.29 -1.88
C ASP A 11 34.24 36.77 -1.89
N GLU A 12 34.82 37.61 -2.75
CA GLU A 12 34.39 39.01 -2.91
C GLU A 12 32.93 39.14 -3.40
N LEU A 13 32.53 38.29 -4.36
CA LEU A 13 31.15 38.26 -4.86
C LEU A 13 30.16 37.80 -3.78
N VAL A 14 30.56 36.83 -2.94
CA VAL A 14 29.76 36.37 -1.79
C VAL A 14 29.56 37.50 -0.79
N GLU A 15 30.62 38.21 -0.39
CA GLU A 15 30.52 39.35 0.53
C GLU A 15 29.59 40.44 -0.01
N ARG A 16 29.70 40.77 -1.29
CA ARG A 16 28.82 41.76 -1.95
C ARG A 16 27.37 41.29 -2.02
N ALA A 17 27.13 40.00 -2.26
CA ALA A 17 25.79 39.42 -2.26
C ALA A 17 25.15 39.45 -0.86
N VAL A 18 25.92 39.13 0.18
CA VAL A 18 25.50 39.23 1.59
C VAL A 18 25.16 40.67 1.95
N ALA A 19 26.01 41.64 1.58
CA ALA A 19 25.76 43.06 1.82
C ALA A 19 24.48 43.54 1.11
N LEU A 20 24.26 43.14 -0.14
CA LEU A 20 23.04 43.47 -0.89
C LEU A 20 21.80 42.84 -0.26
N ALA A 21 21.85 41.56 0.11
CA ALA A 21 20.76 40.86 0.79
C ALA A 21 20.42 41.54 2.12
N ARG A 22 21.42 41.95 2.91
CA ARG A 22 21.21 42.69 4.16
C ARG A 22 20.47 44.01 3.94
N ARG A 23 20.82 44.78 2.90
CA ARG A 23 20.09 46.01 2.54
C ARG A 23 18.64 45.71 2.19
N TRP A 24 18.40 44.71 1.34
CA TRP A 24 17.03 44.33 0.97
C TRP A 24 16.20 43.86 2.17
N VAL A 25 16.80 43.15 3.13
CA VAL A 25 16.13 42.78 4.38
C VAL A 25 15.68 44.02 5.16
N HIS A 26 16.53 45.04 5.29
CA HIS A 26 16.18 46.29 5.99
C HIS A 26 15.12 47.09 5.23
N GLU A 27 15.29 47.29 3.92
CA GLU A 27 14.30 48.01 3.09
C GLU A 27 12.94 47.30 3.05
N ALA A 28 12.94 45.97 3.06
CA ALA A 28 11.70 45.19 3.09
C ALA A 28 10.92 45.39 4.40
N ALA A 29 11.61 45.61 5.52
CA ALA A 29 11.00 45.88 6.82
C ALA A 29 10.34 47.26 6.91
N GLU A 30 10.82 48.24 6.13
CA GLU A 30 10.24 49.59 6.05
C GLU A 30 8.93 49.64 5.24
N ALA A 31 8.60 48.59 4.47
CA ALA A 31 7.39 48.53 3.68
C ALA A 31 6.17 48.13 4.52
N GLU A 32 5.01 48.77 4.29
CA GLU A 32 3.75 48.36 4.93
C GLU A 32 3.42 46.89 4.62
N VAL A 33 3.32 46.08 5.68
CA VAL A 33 3.01 44.65 5.58
C VAL A 33 1.51 44.45 5.43
N ASP A 34 1.09 43.70 4.40
CA ASP A 34 -0.30 43.28 4.24
C ASP A 34 -0.78 42.56 5.52
N PRO A 35 -1.90 42.97 6.15
CA PRO A 35 -2.47 42.30 7.30
C PRO A 35 -2.66 40.78 7.13
N ALA A 36 -2.81 40.31 5.89
CA ALA A 36 -2.97 38.91 5.59
C ALA A 36 -1.64 38.13 5.52
N ALA A 37 -0.57 38.74 4.99
CA ALA A 37 0.79 38.20 5.08
C ALA A 37 1.25 38.08 6.55
N LYS A 38 0.88 39.04 7.40
CA LYS A 38 1.15 38.99 8.85
C LYS A 38 0.44 37.84 9.55
N ARG A 39 -0.79 37.49 9.13
CA ARG A 39 -1.52 36.32 9.66
C ARG A 39 -0.89 35.02 9.19
N LEU A 40 -0.44 34.97 7.94
CA LEU A 40 0.25 33.80 7.37
C LEU A 40 1.56 33.51 8.10
N ALA A 41 2.38 34.54 8.35
CA ALA A 41 3.59 34.43 9.17
C ALA A 41 3.26 33.92 10.59
N GLY A 42 2.16 34.39 11.19
CA GLY A 42 1.67 33.89 12.47
C GLY A 42 1.26 32.41 12.48
N VAL A 43 0.77 31.87 11.35
CA VAL A 43 0.50 30.42 11.18
C VAL A 43 1.81 29.62 11.23
N LEU A 44 2.86 30.11 10.58
CA LEU A 44 4.14 29.42 10.48
C LEU A 44 4.93 29.44 11.81
N GLN A 45 4.69 30.44 12.65
CA GLN A 45 5.38 30.61 13.94
C GLN A 45 4.68 29.94 15.14
N ASP A 46 3.37 29.65 15.05
CA ASP A 46 2.63 28.98 16.12
C ASP A 46 2.76 27.46 16.01
N PRO A 47 3.14 26.73 17.08
CA PRO A 47 3.26 25.26 17.05
C PRO A 47 1.97 24.54 16.64
N ASN A 48 0.80 25.13 16.89
CA ASN A 48 -0.50 24.60 16.47
C ASN A 48 -1.00 25.23 15.17
N GLY A 49 -0.29 26.23 14.62
CA GLY A 49 -0.72 26.98 13.45
C GLY A 49 -0.89 26.08 12.22
N LEU A 50 0.15 25.30 11.89
CA LEU A 50 0.09 24.38 10.76
C LEU A 50 -0.93 23.24 10.97
N PRO A 51 -0.91 22.46 12.07
CA PRO A 51 -1.91 21.42 12.31
C PRO A 51 -3.36 21.93 12.30
N PHE A 52 -3.62 23.12 12.85
CA PHE A 52 -4.95 23.73 12.83
C PHE A 52 -5.36 24.10 11.40
N THR A 53 -4.48 24.74 10.62
CA THR A 53 -4.80 25.14 9.25
C THR A 53 -5.03 23.91 8.37
N LEU A 54 -4.18 22.88 8.45
CA LEU A 54 -4.38 21.63 7.73
C LEU A 54 -5.70 20.95 8.10
N GLY A 55 -5.96 20.80 9.40
CA GLY A 55 -7.20 20.22 9.90
C GLY A 55 -8.45 21.01 9.48
N PHE A 56 -8.37 22.34 9.40
CA PHE A 56 -9.48 23.16 8.93
C PHE A 56 -9.69 23.02 7.41
N VAL A 57 -8.60 22.99 6.64
CA VAL A 57 -8.66 22.84 5.19
C VAL A 57 -9.21 21.47 4.81
N ASP A 58 -8.56 20.41 5.27
CA ASP A 58 -8.93 19.04 4.90
C ASP A 58 -10.21 18.60 5.60
N GLY A 59 -10.42 19.01 6.85
CA GLY A 59 -11.55 18.57 7.66
C GLY A 59 -12.80 19.43 7.53
N VAL A 60 -12.71 20.72 7.20
CA VAL A 60 -13.87 21.64 7.21
C VAL A 60 -14.17 22.22 5.82
N MET A 61 -13.14 22.59 5.04
CA MET A 61 -13.34 23.22 3.73
C MET A 61 -13.64 22.21 2.62
N ARG A 62 -12.86 21.13 2.57
CA ARG A 62 -12.91 20.13 1.49
C ARG A 62 -14.16 19.22 1.54
N PRO A 63 -14.62 18.70 2.70
CA PRO A 63 -15.68 17.69 2.70
C PRO A 63 -17.00 18.25 2.16
N GLU A 64 -17.67 17.53 1.26
CA GLU A 64 -19.00 17.95 0.79
C GLU A 64 -20.05 17.83 1.91
N SER A 65 -19.84 16.89 2.84
CA SER A 65 -20.72 16.66 3.99
C SER A 65 -20.56 17.76 5.05
N LEU A 66 -21.68 18.43 5.37
CA LEU A 66 -21.73 19.41 6.45
C LEU A 66 -21.55 18.76 7.83
N SER A 67 -21.99 17.51 8.03
CA SER A 67 -21.83 16.82 9.31
C SER A 67 -20.37 16.42 9.55
N ALA A 68 -19.69 15.89 8.52
CA ALA A 68 -18.26 15.59 8.60
C ALA A 68 -17.44 16.87 8.87
N ALA A 69 -17.76 17.96 8.15
CA ALA A 69 -17.14 19.26 8.37
C ALA A 69 -17.39 19.83 9.76
N ALA A 70 -18.57 19.60 10.34
CA ALA A 70 -18.90 20.02 11.69
C ALA A 70 -18.15 19.23 12.77
N SER A 71 -18.06 17.90 12.62
CA SER A 71 -17.28 17.04 13.51
C SER A 71 -15.80 17.48 13.55
N GLN A 72 -15.22 17.70 12.38
CA GLN A 72 -13.84 18.17 12.26
C GLN A 72 -13.65 19.57 12.85
N LEU A 73 -14.61 20.49 12.63
CA LEU A 73 -14.56 21.82 13.23
C LEU A 73 -14.58 21.74 14.76
N ALA A 74 -15.37 20.84 15.35
CA ALA A 74 -15.38 20.59 16.78
C ALA A 74 -14.03 20.05 17.29
N ARG A 75 -13.42 19.13 16.55
CA ARG A 75 -12.13 18.50 16.91
C ARG A 75 -10.94 19.48 16.86
N ILE A 76 -10.91 20.38 15.89
CA ILE A 76 -9.79 21.32 15.72
C ILE A 76 -9.98 22.63 16.50
N ALA A 77 -11.22 22.99 16.89
CA ALA A 77 -11.48 24.24 17.61
C ALA A 77 -10.67 24.43 18.91
N PRO A 78 -10.39 23.38 19.72
CA PRO A 78 -9.49 23.50 20.87
C PRO A 78 -8.05 23.88 20.50
N LYS A 79 -7.59 23.49 19.30
CA LYS A 79 -6.26 23.79 18.75
C LYS A 79 -6.18 25.18 18.12
N ALA A 80 -7.20 26.04 18.28
CA ALA A 80 -7.25 27.37 17.67
C ALA A 80 -6.02 28.21 18.09
N PRO A 81 -5.16 28.59 17.14
CA PRO A 81 -3.84 29.17 17.42
C PRO A 81 -3.91 30.59 17.98
N ARG A 82 -2.83 31.03 18.64
CA ARG A 82 -2.79 32.32 19.36
C ARG A 82 -2.66 33.52 18.42
N PHE A 83 -2.22 33.33 17.18
CA PHE A 83 -2.14 34.40 16.18
C PHE A 83 -3.52 34.91 15.74
N LEU A 84 -4.59 34.10 15.89
CA LEU A 84 -5.94 34.54 15.57
C LEU A 84 -6.37 35.63 16.57
N PRO A 85 -6.92 36.76 16.10
CA PRO A 85 -7.52 37.76 16.97
C PRO A 85 -8.48 37.12 17.97
N TRP A 86 -8.46 37.59 19.22
CA TRP A 86 -9.17 36.95 20.33
C TRP A 86 -10.66 36.69 20.03
N TYR A 87 -11.32 37.57 19.27
CA TYR A 87 -12.72 37.42 18.86
C TYR A 87 -12.92 36.30 17.84
N LEU A 88 -12.00 36.11 16.87
CA LEU A 88 -12.03 34.99 15.93
C LEU A 88 -11.75 33.68 16.64
N ARG A 89 -10.80 33.66 17.58
CA ARG A 89 -10.52 32.47 18.40
C ARG A 89 -11.74 32.06 19.21
N ARG A 90 -12.44 33.02 19.84
CA ARG A 90 -13.71 32.75 20.54
C ARG A 90 -14.82 32.31 19.60
N ALA A 91 -14.90 32.87 18.39
CA ALA A 91 -15.85 32.45 17.37
C ALA A 91 -15.60 31.02 16.88
N VAL A 92 -14.33 30.60 16.69
CA VAL A 92 -13.95 29.22 16.34
C VAL A 92 -14.29 28.26 17.49
N GLN A 93 -14.00 28.63 18.73
CA GLN A 93 -14.34 27.81 19.91
C GLN A 93 -15.86 27.64 20.06
N ALA A 94 -16.63 28.73 19.96
CA ALA A 94 -18.09 28.67 19.98
C ALA A 94 -18.63 27.89 18.78
N GLY A 95 -18.04 28.08 17.60
CA GLY A 95 -18.35 27.35 16.39
C GLY A 95 -18.12 25.85 16.54
N GLY A 96 -17.03 25.43 17.17
CA GLY A 96 -16.75 24.01 17.44
C GLY A 96 -17.80 23.35 18.34
N VAL A 97 -18.34 24.08 19.33
CA VAL A 97 -19.41 23.57 20.20
C VAL A 97 -20.76 23.55 19.49
N LEU A 98 -21.05 24.57 18.68
CA LEU A 98 -22.34 24.71 17.98
C LEU A 98 -22.43 23.92 16.67
N ALA A 99 -21.30 23.61 16.02
CA ALA A 99 -21.27 22.98 14.71
C ALA A 99 -21.94 21.59 14.67
N PRO A 100 -21.75 20.69 15.66
CA PRO A 100 -22.45 19.40 15.67
C PRO A 100 -23.97 19.53 15.75
N VAL A 101 -24.48 20.61 16.37
CA VAL A 101 -25.93 20.83 16.60
C VAL A 101 -26.56 21.65 15.47
N ALA A 102 -25.83 22.58 14.87
CA ALA A 102 -26.33 23.47 13.81
C ALA A 102 -25.37 23.54 12.59
N PRO A 103 -25.02 22.41 11.95
CA PRO A 103 -24.02 22.35 10.89
C PRO A 103 -24.38 23.20 9.67
N ILE A 104 -25.69 23.31 9.36
CA ILE A 104 -26.23 24.07 8.22
C ILE A 104 -25.93 25.57 8.32
N ALA A 105 -25.84 26.13 9.53
CA ALA A 105 -25.53 27.54 9.74
C ALA A 105 -24.04 27.79 9.99
N VAL A 106 -23.44 26.97 10.87
CA VAL A 106 -22.09 27.21 11.38
C VAL A 106 -21.02 26.89 10.33
N VAL A 107 -21.13 25.77 9.62
CA VAL A 107 -20.11 25.36 8.63
C VAL A 107 -20.04 26.34 7.46
N PRO A 108 -21.16 26.75 6.81
CA PRO A 108 -21.09 27.76 5.75
C PRO A 108 -20.52 29.10 6.22
N ALA A 109 -20.84 29.54 7.45
CA ALA A 109 -20.26 30.75 8.03
C ALA A 109 -18.74 30.62 8.23
N ALA A 110 -18.28 29.48 8.76
CA ALA A 110 -16.86 29.18 8.94
C ALA A 110 -16.11 29.13 7.60
N ARG A 111 -16.69 28.48 6.57
CA ARG A 111 -16.13 28.44 5.21
C ARG A 111 -16.06 29.83 4.57
N ALA A 112 -17.11 30.63 4.71
CA ALA A 112 -17.14 31.99 4.19
C ALA A 112 -16.09 32.90 4.85
N ALA A 113 -15.91 32.77 6.17
CA ALA A 113 -14.87 33.49 6.90
C ALA A 113 -13.47 33.15 6.39
N LEU A 114 -13.16 31.86 6.21
CA LEU A 114 -11.86 31.44 5.68
C LEU A 114 -11.65 31.92 4.23
N ARG A 115 -12.66 31.77 3.35
CA ARG A 115 -12.59 32.27 1.96
C ARG A 115 -12.24 33.76 1.91
N ARG A 116 -12.82 34.58 2.80
CA ARG A 116 -12.48 36.01 2.90
C ARG A 116 -11.05 36.23 3.43
N MET A 117 -10.56 35.35 4.30
CA MET A 117 -9.19 35.43 4.82
C MET A 117 -8.15 35.05 3.77
N VAL A 118 -8.36 34.01 2.96
CA VAL A 118 -7.37 33.50 1.99
C VAL A 118 -7.58 34.00 0.56
N GLY A 119 -8.72 34.64 0.25
CA GLY A 119 -9.08 35.07 -1.10
C GLY A 119 -8.19 36.13 -1.74
N HIS A 120 -7.17 36.64 -1.05
CA HIS A 120 -6.13 37.52 -1.60
C HIS A 120 -4.92 36.73 -2.14
N LEU A 121 -4.77 35.45 -1.79
CA LEU A 121 -3.68 34.56 -2.25
C LEU A 121 -4.03 33.83 -3.54
N ILE A 122 -5.31 33.82 -3.93
CA ILE A 122 -5.81 33.14 -5.14
C ILE A 122 -6.70 34.12 -5.89
N VAL A 123 -6.50 34.22 -7.20
CA VAL A 123 -7.32 35.07 -8.07
C VAL A 123 -8.47 34.26 -8.67
N ASP A 124 -9.65 34.88 -8.70
CA ASP A 124 -10.85 34.31 -9.31
C ASP A 124 -10.71 34.28 -10.84
N ALA A 125 -10.87 33.10 -11.44
CA ALA A 125 -10.72 32.88 -12.88
C ALA A 125 -11.85 33.51 -13.73
N ARG A 126 -12.97 33.91 -13.13
CA ARG A 126 -14.12 34.42 -13.90
C ARG A 126 -13.75 35.70 -14.65
N PRO A 127 -14.18 35.85 -15.92
CA PRO A 127 -13.83 37.00 -16.73
C PRO A 127 -14.13 38.36 -16.06
N GLU A 128 -15.25 38.49 -15.33
CA GLU A 128 -15.66 39.75 -14.69
C GLU A 128 -14.80 40.13 -13.47
N LYS A 129 -14.04 39.19 -12.90
CA LYS A 129 -13.21 39.39 -11.70
C LYS A 129 -11.72 39.34 -12.00
N LEU A 130 -11.33 38.53 -12.99
CA LEU A 130 -9.93 38.35 -13.38
C LEU A 130 -9.32 39.65 -13.95
N GLY A 131 -10.03 40.36 -14.84
CA GLY A 131 -9.54 41.60 -15.45
C GLY A 131 -9.18 42.68 -14.40
N PRO A 132 -10.11 43.08 -13.53
CA PRO A 132 -9.81 44.05 -12.46
C PRO A 132 -8.70 43.60 -11.50
N ALA A 133 -8.57 42.28 -11.25
CA ALA A 133 -7.50 41.75 -10.42
C ALA A 133 -6.12 41.86 -11.10
N ILE A 134 -6.06 41.55 -12.41
CA ILE A 134 -4.85 41.72 -13.23
C ILE A 134 -4.44 43.19 -13.28
N GLU A 135 -5.38 44.10 -13.54
CA GLU A 135 -5.13 45.55 -13.56
C GLU A 135 -4.52 46.03 -12.25
N LYS A 136 -5.16 45.69 -11.11
CA LYS A 136 -4.67 46.07 -9.77
C LYS A 136 -3.27 45.52 -9.46
N LEU A 137 -2.96 44.30 -9.89
CA LEU A 137 -1.64 43.70 -9.69
C LEU A 137 -0.58 44.35 -10.59
N ARG A 138 -0.95 44.74 -11.82
CA ARG A 138 -0.08 45.45 -12.77
C ARG A 138 0.17 46.91 -12.39
N GLU A 139 -0.79 47.60 -11.76
CA GLU A 139 -0.60 48.96 -11.23
C GLU A 139 0.62 49.08 -10.30
N LYS A 140 0.99 47.99 -9.64
CA LYS A 140 2.16 47.89 -8.77
C LYS A 140 3.49 47.68 -9.54
N GLY A 141 3.47 47.70 -10.88
CA GLY A 141 4.65 47.56 -11.74
C GLY A 141 5.08 46.12 -12.05
N ALA A 142 4.31 45.11 -11.63
CA ALA A 142 4.63 43.69 -11.80
C ALA A 142 4.14 43.11 -13.14
N ARG A 143 4.91 42.17 -13.69
CA ARG A 143 4.40 41.22 -14.71
C ARG A 143 3.78 40.03 -14.00
N LEU A 144 2.78 39.38 -14.62
CA LEU A 144 2.05 38.29 -13.98
C LEU A 144 2.21 37.02 -14.81
N ASN A 145 2.63 35.94 -14.15
CA ASN A 145 2.59 34.58 -14.65
C ASN A 145 1.35 33.89 -14.08
N LEU A 146 0.34 33.66 -14.91
CA LEU A 146 -0.90 33.02 -14.48
C LEU A 146 -0.76 31.50 -14.54
N ASN A 147 -1.18 30.80 -13.48
CA ASN A 147 -1.32 29.35 -13.47
C ASN A 147 -2.76 28.96 -13.15
N LEU A 148 -3.41 28.21 -14.04
CA LEU A 148 -4.79 27.73 -13.85
C LEU A 148 -4.82 26.46 -12.98
N LEU A 149 -5.26 26.63 -11.74
CA LEU A 149 -5.58 25.55 -10.82
C LEU A 149 -6.97 24.97 -11.14
N GLY A 150 -7.21 23.74 -10.69
CA GLY A 150 -8.48 23.05 -10.81
C GLY A 150 -8.35 21.58 -10.41
N GLU A 151 -9.44 20.80 -10.55
CA GLU A 151 -9.53 19.39 -10.15
C GLU A 151 -8.34 18.53 -10.62
N ALA A 152 -8.06 17.43 -9.89
CA ALA A 152 -7.03 16.47 -10.27
C ALA A 152 -7.35 15.85 -11.64
N VAL A 153 -6.37 15.83 -12.54
CA VAL A 153 -6.51 15.27 -13.89
C VAL A 153 -6.37 13.75 -13.82
N LEU A 154 -7.46 13.07 -13.47
CA LEU A 154 -7.51 11.60 -13.43
C LEU A 154 -7.91 10.99 -14.77
N GLY A 155 -8.52 11.78 -15.66
CA GLY A 155 -9.00 11.35 -16.97
C GLY A 155 -8.95 12.43 -18.04
N GLU A 156 -9.28 12.03 -19.26
CA GLU A 156 -9.12 12.79 -20.49
C GLU A 156 -10.12 13.95 -20.63
N LYS A 157 -11.30 13.87 -20.00
CA LYS A 157 -12.26 14.96 -20.07
C LYS A 157 -11.79 16.14 -19.25
N GLU A 158 -11.30 15.93 -18.02
CA GLU A 158 -10.73 17.01 -17.21
C GLU A 158 -9.45 17.55 -17.83
N ALA A 159 -8.59 16.69 -18.41
CA ALA A 159 -7.40 17.13 -19.15
C ALA A 159 -7.74 18.12 -20.28
N ARG A 160 -8.75 17.80 -21.11
CA ARG A 160 -9.21 18.69 -22.19
C ARG A 160 -9.86 19.96 -21.66
N ARG A 161 -10.62 19.86 -20.57
CA ARG A 161 -11.25 21.03 -19.94
C ARG A 161 -10.19 22.00 -19.40
N ARG A 162 -9.14 21.48 -18.77
CA ARG A 162 -8.00 22.28 -18.31
C ARG A 162 -7.28 22.94 -19.48
N LEU A 163 -7.01 22.19 -20.55
CA LEU A 163 -6.39 22.72 -21.76
C LEU A 163 -7.21 23.85 -22.40
N GLU A 164 -8.54 23.72 -22.50
CA GLU A 164 -9.40 24.78 -23.04
C GLU A 164 -9.40 26.03 -22.12
N GLY A 165 -9.45 25.85 -20.80
CA GLY A 165 -9.35 26.97 -19.86
C GLY A 165 -8.02 27.74 -19.98
N ILE A 166 -6.93 27.04 -20.28
CA ILE A 166 -5.62 27.66 -20.55
C ILE A 166 -5.62 28.38 -21.90
N HIS A 167 -6.24 27.80 -22.93
CA HIS A 167 -6.46 28.47 -24.21
C HIS A 167 -7.23 29.78 -24.04
N ASP A 168 -8.25 29.81 -23.19
CA ASP A 168 -9.02 31.02 -22.90
C ASP A 168 -8.16 32.09 -22.24
N LEU A 169 -7.28 31.72 -21.28
CA LEU A 169 -6.32 32.65 -20.70
C LEU A 169 -5.37 33.23 -21.76
N VAL A 170 -4.85 32.39 -22.67
CA VAL A 170 -3.94 32.80 -23.75
C VAL A 170 -4.61 33.69 -24.80
N ARG A 171 -5.93 33.58 -24.99
CA ARG A 171 -6.68 34.44 -25.92
C ARG A 171 -6.94 35.84 -25.37
N ARG A 172 -6.71 36.07 -24.09
CA ARG A 172 -6.98 37.37 -23.47
C ARG A 172 -5.89 38.39 -23.78
N PRO A 173 -6.26 39.63 -24.14
CA PRO A 173 -5.29 40.69 -24.43
C PRO A 173 -4.58 41.24 -23.20
N ASP A 174 -5.11 40.98 -21.99
CA ASP A 174 -4.54 41.39 -20.71
C ASP A 174 -3.65 40.31 -20.07
N VAL A 175 -3.29 39.25 -20.80
CA VAL A 175 -2.48 38.12 -20.31
C VAL A 175 -1.21 37.94 -21.16
N ASP A 176 -0.05 38.19 -20.56
CA ASP A 176 1.24 38.13 -21.28
C ASP A 176 2.05 36.86 -20.95
N TYR A 177 1.68 36.10 -19.92
CA TYR A 177 2.45 34.94 -19.45
C TYR A 177 1.56 33.90 -18.78
N VAL A 178 1.65 32.64 -19.22
CA VAL A 178 0.92 31.50 -18.64
C VAL A 178 1.86 30.32 -18.42
N SER A 179 1.77 29.66 -17.26
CA SER A 179 2.45 28.39 -17.00
C SER A 179 1.48 27.22 -17.14
N VAL A 180 1.96 26.12 -17.74
CA VAL A 180 1.19 24.89 -17.96
C VAL A 180 2.05 23.66 -17.64
N LYS A 181 1.43 22.58 -17.18
CA LYS A 181 2.10 21.31 -16.88
C LYS A 181 1.70 20.25 -17.90
N VAL A 182 2.60 19.33 -18.20
CA VAL A 182 2.33 18.16 -19.06
C VAL A 182 1.20 17.30 -18.45
N SER A 183 1.26 17.02 -17.15
CA SER A 183 0.24 16.28 -16.41
C SER A 183 -1.13 16.96 -16.34
N ALA A 184 -1.21 18.27 -16.66
CA ALA A 184 -2.47 19.02 -16.66
C ALA A 184 -3.26 18.90 -17.97
N ILE A 185 -2.63 18.44 -19.06
CA ILE A 185 -3.21 18.45 -20.41
C ILE A 185 -3.40 17.04 -21.01
N ALA A 186 -2.82 16.04 -20.38
CA ALA A 186 -2.98 14.64 -20.70
C ALA A 186 -3.01 13.83 -19.41
N SER A 187 -3.91 12.87 -19.34
CA SER A 187 -4.02 11.95 -18.20
C SER A 187 -3.24 10.67 -18.48
N ARG A 188 -2.97 9.90 -17.42
CA ARG A 188 -2.45 8.51 -17.55
C ARG A 188 -1.16 8.41 -18.38
N LEU A 189 -0.21 9.32 -18.13
CA LEU A 189 1.08 9.35 -18.82
C LEU A 189 1.91 8.09 -18.47
N SER A 190 2.18 7.24 -19.45
CA SER A 190 2.96 6.01 -19.27
C SER A 190 4.42 6.25 -19.66
N MET A 191 5.33 6.10 -18.68
CA MET A 191 6.78 6.20 -18.95
C MET A 191 7.31 5.01 -19.74
N TRP A 192 6.57 3.90 -19.80
CA TRP A 192 6.86 2.77 -20.69
C TRP A 192 6.56 3.09 -22.16
N ALA A 193 5.67 4.05 -22.42
CA ALA A 193 5.30 4.58 -23.74
C ALA A 193 5.86 5.98 -23.95
N PHE A 194 7.13 6.19 -23.62
CA PHE A 194 7.71 7.53 -23.55
C PHE A 194 7.57 8.30 -24.86
N ASP A 195 7.93 7.69 -25.99
CA ASP A 195 7.91 8.35 -27.31
C ASP A 195 6.46 8.66 -27.75
N GLU A 196 5.54 7.71 -27.58
CA GLU A 196 4.13 7.89 -27.90
C GLU A 196 3.47 8.94 -27.01
N THR A 197 3.88 9.00 -25.74
CA THR A 197 3.42 10.01 -24.79
C THR A 197 3.94 11.40 -25.18
N VAL A 198 5.21 11.52 -25.59
CA VAL A 198 5.78 12.77 -26.11
C VAL A 198 4.97 13.27 -27.31
N GLU A 199 4.69 12.40 -28.29
CA GLU A 199 3.91 12.79 -29.48
C GLU A 199 2.48 13.22 -29.12
N LEU A 200 1.78 12.45 -28.27
CA LEU A 200 0.42 12.77 -27.83
C LEU A 200 0.34 14.13 -27.14
N VAL A 201 1.27 14.40 -26.23
CA VAL A 201 1.32 15.65 -25.47
C VAL A 201 1.70 16.82 -26.39
N ALA A 202 2.68 16.61 -27.28
CA ALA A 202 3.09 17.62 -28.25
C ALA A 202 1.95 18.00 -29.21
N GLU A 203 1.20 17.02 -29.71
CA GLU A 203 0.02 17.25 -30.56
C GLU A 203 -1.01 18.15 -29.88
N ARG A 204 -1.26 17.93 -28.58
CA ARG A 204 -2.21 18.73 -27.78
C ARG A 204 -1.73 20.12 -27.45
N LEU A 205 -0.43 20.28 -27.19
CA LEU A 205 0.15 21.59 -26.87
C LEU A 205 0.32 22.47 -28.10
N LEU A 206 0.55 21.88 -29.28
CA LEU A 206 0.87 22.65 -30.48
C LEU A 206 -0.19 23.72 -30.82
N PRO A 207 -1.51 23.47 -30.79
CA PRO A 207 -2.52 24.52 -30.95
C PRO A 207 -2.43 25.65 -29.91
N LEU A 208 -2.08 25.31 -28.66
CA LEU A 208 -1.91 26.28 -27.57
C LEU A 208 -0.71 27.19 -27.84
N TYR A 209 0.42 26.61 -28.25
CA TYR A 209 1.61 27.37 -28.62
C TYR A 209 1.39 28.27 -29.83
N LEU A 210 0.68 27.79 -30.86
CA LEU A 210 0.32 28.61 -32.02
C LEU A 210 -0.58 29.79 -31.63
N SER A 211 -1.53 29.56 -30.71
CA SER A 211 -2.40 30.61 -30.18
C SER A 211 -1.60 31.65 -29.39
N ALA A 212 -0.67 31.19 -28.55
CA ALA A 212 0.19 32.05 -27.74
C ALA A 212 1.13 32.89 -28.60
N ALA A 213 1.77 32.28 -29.61
CA ALA A 213 2.62 32.97 -30.57
C ALA A 213 1.86 34.07 -31.33
N LYS A 214 0.60 33.81 -31.72
CA LYS A 214 -0.25 34.80 -32.38
C LYS A 214 -0.64 35.97 -31.48
N ASN A 215 -0.92 35.71 -30.20
CA ASN A 215 -1.39 36.73 -29.26
C ASN A 215 -0.25 37.44 -28.50
N GLY A 216 1.01 36.99 -28.68
CA GLY A 216 2.17 37.51 -27.96
C GLY A 216 2.22 37.07 -26.49
N THR A 217 1.54 35.97 -26.13
CA THR A 217 1.57 35.41 -24.77
C THR A 217 2.77 34.47 -24.63
N PHE A 218 3.52 34.61 -23.54
CA PHE A 218 4.63 33.72 -23.21
C PHE A 218 4.11 32.45 -22.52
N LEU A 219 4.49 31.27 -23.02
CA LEU A 219 4.17 29.98 -22.40
C LEU A 219 5.37 29.41 -21.67
N ASN A 220 5.15 28.90 -20.47
CA ASN A 220 6.16 28.20 -19.68
C ASN A 220 5.69 26.78 -19.32
N LEU A 221 6.49 25.76 -19.63
CA LEU A 221 6.25 24.39 -19.16
C LEU A 221 6.80 24.20 -17.75
N ASP A 222 5.90 23.94 -16.81
CA ASP A 222 6.23 23.60 -15.41
C ASP A 222 6.51 22.09 -15.27
N MET A 223 7.39 21.75 -14.33
CA MET A 223 7.74 20.37 -13.93
C MET A 223 7.41 20.14 -12.46
N GLU A 224 6.97 18.93 -12.10
CA GLU A 224 6.67 18.56 -10.72
C GLU A 224 7.48 17.36 -10.23
N GLU A 225 7.32 16.20 -10.87
CA GLU A 225 7.91 14.93 -10.43
C GLU A 225 9.18 14.59 -11.22
N TYR A 226 10.05 13.74 -10.66
CA TYR A 226 11.29 13.34 -11.33
C TYR A 226 11.04 12.67 -12.69
N ARG A 227 10.00 11.83 -12.79
CA ARG A 227 9.58 11.20 -14.05
C ARG A 227 9.21 12.22 -15.14
N ASP A 228 8.85 13.44 -14.77
CA ASP A 228 8.46 14.48 -15.73
C ASP A 228 9.68 15.17 -16.38
N LEU A 229 10.90 15.02 -15.84
CA LEU A 229 12.08 15.77 -16.30
C LEU A 229 12.37 15.53 -17.78
N ASP A 230 12.69 14.29 -18.15
CA ASP A 230 12.99 13.93 -19.54
C ASP A 230 11.77 14.10 -20.44
N LEU A 231 10.57 13.75 -19.94
CA LEU A 231 9.33 13.85 -20.70
C LEU A 231 9.03 15.30 -21.09
N THR A 232 9.15 16.24 -20.14
CA THR A 232 8.86 17.65 -20.37
C THR A 232 9.90 18.28 -21.30
N ILE A 233 11.18 17.90 -21.18
CA ILE A 233 12.23 18.34 -22.12
C ILE A 233 11.93 17.86 -23.53
N ALA A 234 11.63 16.57 -23.71
CA ALA A 234 11.32 15.99 -25.02
C ALA A 234 10.07 16.64 -25.65
N VAL A 235 9.00 16.82 -24.87
CA VAL A 235 7.77 17.52 -25.32
C VAL A 235 8.09 18.97 -25.73
N PHE A 236 8.86 19.69 -24.92
CA PHE A 236 9.23 21.08 -25.22
C PHE A 236 9.98 21.21 -26.54
N GLN A 237 11.00 20.37 -26.74
CA GLN A 237 11.80 20.35 -27.97
C GLN A 237 10.94 19.93 -29.17
N ARG A 238 10.08 18.92 -29.00
CA ARG A 238 9.20 18.41 -30.07
C ARG A 238 8.17 19.44 -30.55
N VAL A 239 7.56 20.19 -29.62
CA VAL A 239 6.61 21.27 -29.95
C VAL A 239 7.31 22.43 -30.63
N LEU A 240 8.41 22.92 -30.05
CA LEU A 240 9.13 24.07 -30.61
C LEU A 240 9.89 23.73 -31.90
N GLY A 241 10.16 22.45 -32.16
CA GLY A 241 10.68 21.97 -33.44
C GLY A 241 9.72 22.15 -34.62
N ASP A 242 8.44 22.46 -34.38
CA ASP A 242 7.50 22.80 -35.46
C ASP A 242 7.94 24.10 -36.17
N PRO A 243 8.09 24.11 -37.51
CA PRO A 243 8.55 25.28 -38.25
C PRO A 243 7.69 26.54 -38.05
N ARG A 244 6.40 26.40 -37.72
CA ARG A 244 5.49 27.52 -37.47
C ARG A 244 5.79 28.23 -36.14
N LEU A 245 6.52 27.59 -35.25
CA LEU A 245 6.94 28.11 -33.95
C LEU A 245 8.42 28.53 -33.94
N HIS A 246 9.08 28.58 -35.10
CA HIS A 246 10.50 28.90 -35.19
C HIS A 246 10.86 30.25 -34.53
N GLY A 247 10.03 31.29 -34.73
CA GLY A 247 10.18 32.60 -34.08
C GLY A 247 9.49 32.72 -32.70
N CYS A 248 9.00 31.62 -32.11
CA CYS A 248 8.29 31.65 -30.83
C CYS A 248 9.27 31.59 -29.65
N HIS A 249 9.13 32.53 -28.70
CA HIS A 249 9.77 32.47 -27.40
C HIS A 249 8.90 31.70 -26.41
N ALA A 250 9.46 30.69 -25.76
CA ALA A 250 8.80 29.92 -24.71
C ALA A 250 9.78 29.50 -23.62
N GLY A 251 9.24 29.05 -22.49
CA GLY A 251 10.00 28.70 -21.30
C GLY A 251 9.78 27.28 -20.81
N ILE A 252 10.74 26.77 -20.04
CA ILE A 252 10.70 25.47 -19.37
C ILE A 252 11.28 25.62 -17.95
N VAL A 253 10.71 24.90 -16.98
CA VAL A 253 11.26 24.82 -15.61
C VAL A 253 12.39 23.81 -15.54
N LEU A 254 13.36 24.06 -14.67
CA LEU A 254 14.38 23.10 -14.28
C LEU A 254 14.61 23.16 -12.77
N GLN A 255 14.56 21.99 -12.12
CA GLN A 255 14.58 21.87 -10.66
C GLN A 255 15.99 21.49 -10.17
N THR A 256 16.68 22.38 -9.44
CA THR A 256 18.10 22.20 -9.09
C THR A 256 18.34 21.33 -7.85
N TYR A 257 17.29 20.90 -7.15
CA TYR A 257 17.37 19.85 -6.14
C TYR A 257 17.71 18.48 -6.74
N LEU A 258 17.66 18.33 -8.07
CA LEU A 258 18.11 17.13 -8.78
C LEU A 258 19.56 17.32 -9.19
N PRO A 259 20.45 16.33 -8.98
CA PRO A 259 21.84 16.45 -9.40
C PRO A 259 22.01 16.59 -10.92
N ASP A 260 21.16 15.91 -11.69
CA ASP A 260 21.12 15.91 -13.16
C ASP A 260 20.53 17.19 -13.78
N ALA A 261 20.16 18.18 -12.95
CA ALA A 261 19.73 19.49 -13.43
C ALA A 261 20.82 20.20 -14.25
N LEU A 262 22.09 20.14 -13.85
CA LEU A 262 23.16 20.80 -14.62
C LEU A 262 23.35 20.14 -16.00
N PRO A 263 23.47 18.80 -16.13
CA PRO A 263 23.41 18.14 -17.42
C PRO A 263 22.17 18.49 -18.26
N ALA A 264 20.98 18.58 -17.65
CA ALA A 264 19.77 18.97 -18.36
C ALA A 264 19.80 20.43 -18.86
N LEU A 265 20.37 21.36 -18.06
CA LEU A 265 20.63 22.75 -18.46
C LEU A 265 21.57 22.80 -19.67
N ASP A 266 22.64 22.01 -19.66
CA ASP A 266 23.58 21.92 -20.78
C ASP A 266 22.88 21.42 -22.05
N ARG A 267 22.14 20.29 -21.98
CA ARG A 267 21.37 19.76 -23.12
C ARG A 267 20.38 20.76 -23.71
N LEU A 268 19.65 21.48 -22.87
CA LEU A 268 18.70 22.51 -23.31
C LEU A 268 19.41 23.71 -23.95
N THR A 269 20.57 24.09 -23.43
CA THR A 269 21.37 25.21 -23.94
C THR A 269 21.98 24.89 -25.30
N ASP A 270 22.49 23.68 -25.48
CA ASP A 270 23.05 23.21 -26.76
C ASP A 270 21.96 23.19 -27.84
N TRP A 271 20.81 22.59 -27.54
CA TRP A 271 19.66 22.57 -28.46
C TRP A 271 19.14 23.99 -28.78
N ALA A 272 19.08 24.89 -27.79
CA ALA A 272 18.67 26.26 -28.02
C ALA A 272 19.68 27.05 -28.86
N THR A 273 20.97 26.73 -28.74
CA THR A 273 22.04 27.35 -29.53
C THR A 273 21.88 26.96 -31.00
N GLU A 274 21.72 25.68 -31.30
CA GLU A 274 21.43 25.19 -32.65
C GLU A 274 20.17 25.85 -33.24
N ARG A 275 19.12 25.99 -32.42
CA ARG A 275 17.89 26.68 -32.81
C ARG A 275 18.13 28.13 -33.20
N VAL A 276 18.91 28.88 -32.42
CA VAL A 276 19.21 30.30 -32.68
C VAL A 276 20.16 30.48 -33.86
N GLU A 277 21.15 29.59 -34.01
CA GLU A 277 22.02 29.55 -35.19
C GLU A 277 21.24 29.25 -36.48
N GLY A 278 20.13 28.52 -36.36
CA GLY A 278 19.16 28.30 -37.42
C GLY A 278 18.13 29.42 -37.63
N ASP A 279 18.36 30.64 -37.12
CA ASP A 279 17.46 31.81 -37.13
C ASP A 279 16.20 31.71 -36.24
N GLY A 280 16.17 30.75 -35.33
CA GLY A 280 15.08 30.55 -34.38
C GLY A 280 15.14 31.51 -33.18
N ALA A 281 14.01 31.65 -32.47
CA ALA A 281 13.94 32.46 -31.26
C ALA A 281 14.58 31.72 -30.06
N PRO A 282 15.29 32.45 -29.17
CA PRO A 282 15.84 31.90 -27.92
C PRO A 282 14.74 31.48 -26.94
N ILE A 283 15.08 30.54 -26.06
CA ILE A 283 14.20 30.02 -25.02
C ILE A 283 14.47 30.68 -23.67
N LYS A 284 13.61 30.38 -22.68
CA LYS A 284 13.84 30.70 -21.27
C LYS A 284 13.91 29.43 -20.43
N ILE A 285 14.88 29.35 -19.53
CA ILE A 285 14.91 28.31 -18.50
C ILE A 285 14.64 28.96 -17.15
N ARG A 286 13.55 28.56 -16.48
CA ARG A 286 13.22 28.99 -15.12
C ARG A 286 13.88 28.02 -14.14
N LEU A 287 14.93 28.48 -13.46
CA LEU A 287 15.61 27.73 -12.41
C LEU A 287 14.81 27.87 -11.10
N VAL A 288 14.33 26.73 -10.60
CA VAL A 288 13.71 26.59 -9.28
C VAL A 288 14.53 25.61 -8.45
N LYS A 289 14.48 25.69 -7.12
CA LYS A 289 15.08 24.64 -6.27
C LYS A 289 14.34 23.31 -6.44
N GLY A 290 13.02 23.34 -6.25
CA GLY A 290 12.14 22.17 -6.34
C GLY A 290 11.02 22.26 -5.32
N ALA A 291 9.87 21.64 -5.58
CA ALA A 291 8.67 21.76 -4.75
C ALA A 291 8.03 20.40 -4.38
N ASN A 292 8.63 19.28 -4.79
CA ASN A 292 8.02 17.96 -4.65
C ASN A 292 8.82 16.98 -3.76
N LEU A 293 9.81 17.47 -3.00
CA LEU A 293 10.73 16.62 -2.22
C LEU A 293 10.02 15.59 -1.33
N ALA A 294 8.92 15.98 -0.69
CA ALA A 294 8.16 15.10 0.19
C ALA A 294 7.56 13.89 -0.56
N MET A 295 6.99 14.11 -1.75
CA MET A 295 6.46 13.04 -2.58
C MET A 295 7.58 12.24 -3.28
N GLU A 296 8.70 12.86 -3.65
CA GLU A 296 9.88 12.14 -4.18
C GLU A 296 10.45 11.15 -3.14
N ARG A 297 10.41 11.52 -1.86
CA ARG A 297 10.77 10.60 -0.76
C ARG A 297 9.77 9.46 -0.63
N VAL A 298 8.47 9.74 -0.72
CA VAL A 298 7.43 8.69 -0.71
C VAL A 298 7.66 7.72 -1.85
N ASP A 299 7.81 8.22 -3.07
CA ASP A 299 8.01 7.41 -4.28
C ASP A 299 9.25 6.51 -4.15
N ALA A 300 10.38 7.08 -3.71
CA ALA A 300 11.61 6.33 -3.47
C ALA A 300 11.44 5.26 -2.38
N THR A 301 10.80 5.60 -1.26
CA THR A 301 10.61 4.67 -0.12
C THR A 301 9.68 3.51 -0.48
N LEU A 302 8.58 3.78 -1.19
CA LEU A 302 7.62 2.76 -1.59
C LEU A 302 8.25 1.73 -2.53
N HIS A 303 9.00 2.18 -3.54
CA HIS A 303 9.63 1.32 -4.54
C HIS A 303 11.02 0.80 -4.14
N GLY A 304 11.60 1.28 -3.03
CA GLY A 304 12.97 0.93 -2.63
C GLY A 304 14.05 1.53 -3.54
N TRP A 305 13.74 2.64 -4.21
CA TRP A 305 14.69 3.38 -5.05
C TRP A 305 15.51 4.38 -4.24
N GLU A 306 16.62 4.84 -4.81
CA GLU A 306 17.29 6.03 -4.31
C GLU A 306 16.42 7.26 -4.57
N GLN A 307 16.34 8.17 -3.59
CA GLN A 307 15.64 9.44 -3.75
C GLN A 307 16.31 10.23 -4.88
N ALA A 308 15.53 10.72 -5.85
CA ALA A 308 16.09 11.44 -6.99
C ALA A 308 16.71 12.81 -6.60
N PRO A 309 16.03 13.65 -5.78
CA PRO A 309 16.66 14.83 -5.22
C PRO A 309 17.83 14.57 -4.26
N TYR A 310 18.68 15.58 -4.06
CA TYR A 310 19.71 15.57 -3.00
C TYR A 310 19.12 15.33 -1.61
N ASP A 311 19.91 14.69 -0.74
CA ASP A 311 19.52 14.43 0.66
C ASP A 311 19.56 15.70 1.52
N THR A 312 20.43 16.65 1.14
CA THR A 312 20.65 17.86 1.92
C THR A 312 20.22 19.11 1.18
N LYS A 313 19.73 20.08 1.95
CA LYS A 313 19.44 21.42 1.45
C LYS A 313 20.72 22.11 0.95
N LEU A 314 21.84 21.93 1.63
CA LEU A 314 23.13 22.52 1.26
C LEU A 314 23.52 22.12 -0.17
N ASP A 315 23.40 20.83 -0.52
CA ASP A 315 23.72 20.34 -1.87
C ASP A 315 22.73 20.86 -2.92
N THR A 316 21.44 21.00 -2.57
CA THR A 316 20.43 21.65 -3.44
C THR A 316 20.79 23.11 -3.73
N ASP A 317 21.14 23.88 -2.70
CA ASP A 317 21.50 25.30 -2.82
C ASP A 317 22.84 25.48 -3.56
N ALA A 318 23.78 24.56 -3.34
CA ALA A 318 25.05 24.51 -4.05
C ALA A 318 24.83 24.22 -5.54
N ASN A 319 23.97 23.26 -5.87
CA ASN A 319 23.64 22.97 -7.26
C ASN A 319 22.88 24.13 -7.93
N TYR A 320 22.02 24.84 -7.19
CA TYR A 320 21.38 26.08 -7.69
C TYR A 320 22.43 27.12 -8.11
N SER A 321 23.41 27.37 -7.22
CA SER A 321 24.54 28.28 -7.50
C SER A 321 25.39 27.80 -8.68
N ARG A 322 25.63 26.49 -8.78
CA ARG A 322 26.37 25.85 -9.87
C ARG A 322 25.67 26.03 -11.22
N CYS A 323 24.35 25.83 -11.28
CA CYS A 323 23.55 26.08 -12.48
C CYS A 323 23.57 27.56 -12.89
N LEU A 324 23.47 28.51 -11.94
CA LEU A 324 23.58 29.95 -12.24
C LEU A 324 24.95 30.30 -12.84
N ARG A 325 26.04 29.79 -12.25
CA ARG A 325 27.40 29.99 -12.77
C ARG A 325 27.59 29.39 -14.16
N ALA A 326 27.00 28.24 -14.45
CA ALA A 326 27.06 27.64 -15.78
C ALA A 326 26.24 28.44 -16.80
N ALA A 327 25.04 28.89 -16.41
CA ALA A 327 24.11 29.59 -17.30
C ALA A 327 24.59 31.00 -17.69
N PHE A 328 25.17 31.76 -16.76
CA PHE A 328 25.56 33.15 -17.00
C PHE A 328 26.87 33.26 -17.76
N SER A 329 26.86 32.98 -19.06
CA SER A 329 27.95 33.35 -19.97
C SER A 329 27.38 34.07 -21.19
N PRO A 330 28.08 35.08 -21.74
CA PRO A 330 27.61 35.80 -22.92
C PRO A 330 27.25 34.88 -24.08
N GLU A 331 27.96 33.76 -24.25
CA GLU A 331 27.72 32.75 -25.27
C GLU A 331 26.37 32.06 -25.05
N ARG A 332 26.13 31.52 -23.85
CA ARG A 332 24.90 30.77 -23.53
C ARG A 332 23.68 31.68 -23.47
N THR A 333 23.83 32.90 -22.96
CA THR A 333 22.70 33.83 -22.78
C THR A 333 22.15 34.42 -24.07
N ARG A 334 22.84 34.23 -25.21
CA ARG A 334 22.29 34.52 -26.53
C ARG A 334 21.14 33.57 -26.88
N ALA A 335 21.28 32.30 -26.50
CA ALA A 335 20.33 31.25 -26.79
C ALA A 335 19.30 31.03 -25.66
N VAL A 336 19.68 31.29 -24.42
CA VAL A 336 18.88 30.98 -23.24
C VAL A 336 18.79 32.17 -22.28
N ARG A 337 17.57 32.64 -22.04
CA ARG A 337 17.27 33.55 -20.92
C ARG A 337 17.04 32.77 -19.63
N ILE A 338 17.41 33.34 -18.48
CA ILE A 338 17.32 32.65 -17.19
C ILE A 338 16.29 33.32 -16.29
N GLY A 339 15.29 32.56 -15.88
CA GLY A 339 14.36 32.92 -14.81
C GLY A 339 14.91 32.49 -13.45
N VAL A 340 15.30 33.43 -12.61
CA VAL A 340 15.74 33.17 -11.22
C VAL A 340 14.50 33.19 -10.33
N ALA A 341 13.94 32.01 -10.07
CA ALA A 341 12.69 31.86 -9.32
C ALA A 341 12.94 31.44 -7.87
N GLY A 342 12.52 32.28 -6.92
CA GLY A 342 12.65 32.01 -5.49
C GLY A 342 12.46 33.23 -4.60
N HIS A 343 12.48 33.01 -3.28
CA HIS A 343 12.39 34.07 -2.28
C HIS A 343 13.70 34.28 -1.49
N ASN A 344 14.72 33.46 -1.70
CA ASN A 344 15.99 33.61 -1.00
C ASN A 344 16.73 34.84 -1.53
N LEU A 345 16.78 35.89 -0.69
CA LEU A 345 17.40 37.16 -1.03
C LEU A 345 18.90 37.02 -1.33
N PHE A 346 19.59 36.07 -0.69
CA PHE A 346 21.01 35.82 -0.94
C PHE A 346 21.22 35.26 -2.36
N ASP A 347 20.39 34.29 -2.78
CA ASP A 347 20.48 33.70 -4.13
C ASP A 347 20.14 34.73 -5.22
N ILE A 348 19.13 35.58 -4.98
CA ILE A 348 18.75 36.68 -5.89
C ILE A 348 19.88 37.70 -6.00
N ALA A 349 20.47 38.11 -4.88
CA ALA A 349 21.56 39.06 -4.83
C ALA A 349 22.79 38.52 -5.57
N TYR A 350 23.13 37.25 -5.30
CA TYR A 350 24.22 36.54 -5.97
C TYR A 350 24.00 36.49 -7.47
N ALA A 351 22.80 36.10 -7.93
CA ALA A 351 22.49 36.04 -9.35
C ALA A 351 22.57 37.41 -10.04
N TRP A 352 22.06 38.47 -9.41
CA TRP A 352 22.09 39.83 -9.95
C TRP A 352 23.52 40.38 -10.10
N LEU A 353 24.37 40.13 -9.11
CA LEU A 353 25.75 40.58 -9.10
C LEU A 353 26.58 39.75 -10.10
N LEU A 354 26.42 38.43 -10.11
CA LEU A 354 27.09 37.54 -11.06
C LEU A 354 26.74 37.87 -12.51
N ALA A 355 25.45 38.12 -12.80
CA ALA A 355 25.01 38.56 -14.12
C ALA A 355 25.59 39.93 -14.50
N GLY A 356 25.79 40.82 -13.52
CA GLY A 356 26.43 42.12 -13.70
C GLY A 356 27.91 42.00 -14.07
N GLU A 357 28.67 41.22 -13.29
CA GLU A 357 30.09 40.97 -13.56
C GLU A 357 30.32 40.34 -14.93
N ARG A 358 29.40 39.49 -15.36
CA ARG A 358 29.47 38.80 -16.66
C ARG A 358 28.77 39.55 -17.79
N SER A 359 28.26 40.75 -17.54
CA SER A 359 27.59 41.60 -18.53
C SER A 359 26.38 40.93 -19.24
N VAL A 360 25.58 40.15 -18.51
CA VAL A 360 24.43 39.39 -19.02
C VAL A 360 23.11 39.72 -18.30
N ARG A 361 23.01 40.86 -17.60
CA ARG A 361 21.80 41.27 -16.85
C ARG A 361 20.54 41.31 -17.72
N ASP A 362 20.66 41.67 -18.99
CA ASP A 362 19.52 41.74 -19.93
C ASP A 362 18.90 40.38 -20.26
N ALA A 363 19.61 39.28 -19.93
CA ALA A 363 19.14 37.90 -20.13
C ALA A 363 18.52 37.27 -18.87
N VAL A 364 18.40 38.03 -17.77
CA VAL A 364 17.91 37.52 -16.48
C VAL A 364 16.55 38.14 -16.14
N GLU A 365 15.59 37.30 -15.72
CA GLU A 365 14.30 37.73 -15.17
C GLU A 365 14.13 37.13 -13.77
N PHE A 366 13.71 37.93 -12.79
CA PHE A 366 13.49 37.46 -11.42
C PHE A 366 12.02 37.14 -11.19
N GLU A 367 11.74 36.00 -10.55
CA GLU A 367 10.38 35.50 -10.35
C GLU A 367 10.09 35.20 -8.87
N MET A 368 8.93 35.65 -8.38
CA MET A 368 8.51 35.48 -6.99
C MET A 368 7.02 35.10 -6.88
N LEU A 369 6.61 34.51 -5.76
CA LEU A 369 5.20 34.16 -5.51
C LEU A 369 4.40 35.40 -5.05
N LEU A 370 3.14 35.47 -5.48
CA LEU A 370 2.20 36.48 -4.99
C LEU A 370 1.87 36.27 -3.50
N GLY A 371 1.82 37.37 -2.73
CA GLY A 371 1.20 37.40 -1.39
C GLY A 371 2.06 36.92 -0.22
N MET A 372 3.27 36.40 -0.45
CA MET A 372 4.15 35.88 0.62
C MET A 372 5.12 36.92 1.18
N ALA A 373 5.73 37.77 0.35
CA ALA A 373 6.76 38.70 0.80
C ALA A 373 6.77 40.01 -0.01
N GLU A 374 5.67 40.78 0.07
CA GLU A 374 5.50 42.00 -0.75
C GLU A 374 6.58 43.05 -0.47
N GLY A 375 7.03 43.19 0.79
CA GLY A 375 8.13 44.09 1.16
C GLY A 375 9.46 43.69 0.50
N GLN A 376 9.79 42.40 0.50
CA GLN A 376 10.99 41.87 -0.15
C GLN A 376 10.94 42.07 -1.66
N MET A 377 9.80 41.79 -2.28
CA MET A 377 9.59 42.02 -3.71
C MET A 377 9.77 43.50 -4.08
N LYS A 378 9.25 44.43 -3.28
CA LYS A 378 9.46 45.86 -3.49
C LYS A 378 10.93 46.26 -3.36
N ALA A 379 11.65 45.73 -2.36
CA ALA A 379 13.07 46.00 -2.19
C ALA A 379 13.91 45.48 -3.37
N VAL A 380 13.66 44.24 -3.79
CA VAL A 380 14.34 43.62 -4.93
C VAL A 380 14.03 44.36 -6.23
N SER A 381 12.75 44.67 -6.51
CA SER A 381 12.34 45.32 -7.76
C SER A 381 12.90 46.73 -7.96
N ARG A 382 13.26 47.45 -6.89
CA ARG A 382 13.96 48.75 -6.99
C ARG A 382 15.34 48.63 -7.63
N GLU A 383 16.03 47.52 -7.39
CA GLU A 383 17.39 47.27 -7.88
C GLU A 383 17.39 46.50 -9.20
N VAL A 384 16.61 45.41 -9.29
CA VAL A 384 16.62 44.50 -10.44
C VAL A 384 15.60 44.86 -11.53
N GLY A 385 14.73 45.85 -11.26
CA GLY A 385 13.64 46.24 -12.15
C GLY A 385 12.39 45.37 -11.98
N ARG A 386 11.75 44.98 -13.10
CA ARG A 386 10.46 44.29 -13.04
C ARG A 386 10.62 42.84 -12.56
N VAL A 387 9.82 42.46 -11.57
CA VAL A 387 9.70 41.08 -11.07
C VAL A 387 8.45 40.44 -11.67
N LEU A 388 8.57 39.17 -12.09
CA LEU A 388 7.45 38.36 -12.56
C LEU A 388 6.79 37.65 -11.37
N LEU A 389 5.51 37.93 -11.14
CA LEU A 389 4.75 37.34 -10.03
C LEU A 389 3.99 36.10 -10.49
N TYR A 390 4.19 34.99 -9.80
CA TYR A 390 3.39 33.79 -9.97
C TYR A 390 2.03 33.95 -9.30
N VAL A 391 0.96 33.87 -10.10
CA VAL A 391 -0.42 34.12 -9.68
C VAL A 391 -1.26 32.86 -9.91
N PRO A 392 -1.67 32.15 -8.84
CA PRO A 392 -2.61 31.05 -8.98
C PRO A 392 -4.01 31.58 -9.26
N VAL A 393 -4.64 31.05 -10.30
CA VAL A 393 -5.99 31.40 -10.75
C VAL A 393 -6.88 30.16 -10.64
N VAL A 394 -8.07 30.28 -10.05
CA VAL A 394 -9.00 29.14 -9.90
C VAL A 394 -10.44 29.56 -10.18
N HIS A 395 -11.22 28.65 -10.73
CA HIS A 395 -12.67 28.84 -10.83
C HIS A 395 -13.31 28.76 -9.42
N PRO A 396 -14.29 29.61 -9.06
CA PRO A 396 -14.89 29.61 -7.72
C PRO A 396 -15.52 28.28 -7.29
N ASP A 397 -16.05 27.53 -8.25
CA ASP A 397 -16.67 26.22 -8.01
C ASP A 397 -15.64 25.14 -7.62
N GLU A 398 -14.35 25.42 -7.84
CA GLU A 398 -13.21 24.55 -7.52
C GLU A 398 -12.30 25.19 -6.48
N PHE A 399 -12.82 26.16 -5.73
CA PHE A 399 -12.02 26.90 -4.76
C PHE A 399 -11.34 25.98 -3.73
N ASP A 400 -12.01 24.88 -3.35
CA ASP A 400 -11.49 23.84 -2.47
C ASP A 400 -10.21 23.18 -3.00
N VAL A 401 -10.05 23.08 -4.34
CA VAL A 401 -8.84 22.56 -4.97
C VAL A 401 -7.65 23.49 -4.75
N ALA A 402 -7.87 24.80 -4.86
CA ALA A 402 -6.84 25.81 -4.60
C ALA A 402 -6.38 25.82 -3.13
N VAL A 403 -7.18 25.29 -2.22
CA VAL A 403 -6.78 25.16 -0.81
C VAL A 403 -5.70 24.09 -0.63
N SER A 404 -5.70 23.01 -1.42
CA SER A 404 -4.61 22.01 -1.42
C SER A 404 -3.28 22.61 -1.88
N TYR A 405 -3.33 23.46 -2.90
CA TYR A 405 -2.18 24.23 -3.37
C TYR A 405 -1.67 25.17 -2.26
N LEU A 406 -2.57 25.89 -1.58
CA LEU A 406 -2.20 26.76 -0.46
C LEU A 406 -1.58 25.99 0.70
N VAL A 407 -2.10 24.80 1.02
CA VAL A 407 -1.56 23.92 2.07
C VAL A 407 -0.13 23.51 1.77
N ARG A 408 0.13 22.98 0.58
CA ARG A 408 1.48 22.57 0.17
C ARG A 408 2.45 23.75 0.26
N ARG A 409 1.99 24.94 -0.17
CA ARG A 409 2.77 26.19 -0.09
C ARG A 409 3.00 26.69 1.33
N LEU A 410 2.07 26.46 2.25
CA LEU A 410 2.23 26.78 3.66
C LEU A 410 3.23 25.84 4.34
N GLU A 411 3.12 24.54 4.08
CA GLU A 411 4.01 23.51 4.62
C GLU A 411 5.44 23.67 4.13
N GLU A 412 5.63 23.88 2.82
CA GLU A 412 6.93 24.17 2.22
C GLU A 412 7.63 25.31 2.99
N ASN A 413 6.88 26.35 3.35
CA ASN A 413 7.39 27.55 4.03
C ASN A 413 7.50 27.43 5.56
N ALA A 414 6.90 26.41 6.16
CA ALA A 414 6.93 26.18 7.61
C ALA A 414 8.20 25.47 8.08
N SER A 415 8.88 24.75 7.19
CA SER A 415 10.14 24.07 7.53
C SER A 415 11.23 25.07 7.94
N SER A 416 11.95 24.79 9.03
CA SER A 416 13.10 25.58 9.49
C SER A 416 14.28 25.58 8.50
N GLU A 417 14.27 24.65 7.56
CA GLU A 417 15.16 24.60 6.41
C GLU A 417 14.71 25.55 5.28
N ASN A 418 13.48 26.04 5.24
CA ASN A 418 13.05 27.03 4.23
C ASN A 418 13.43 28.45 4.66
N PHE A 419 13.99 29.23 3.72
CA PHE A 419 14.31 30.65 3.91
C PHE A 419 13.10 31.48 4.37
N LEU A 420 11.90 31.19 3.85
CA LEU A 420 10.68 31.93 4.18
C LEU A 420 10.26 31.79 5.66
N SER A 421 10.71 30.75 6.36
CA SER A 421 10.49 30.61 7.80
C SER A 421 11.22 31.68 8.62
N ALA A 422 12.39 32.12 8.16
CA ALA A 422 13.21 33.15 8.81
C ALA A 422 13.00 34.55 8.23
N ALA A 423 12.57 34.64 6.96
CA ALA A 423 12.48 35.85 6.14
C ALA A 423 11.88 37.08 6.83
N PHE A 424 10.85 36.90 7.68
CA PHE A 424 10.16 38.02 8.36
C PHE A 424 10.90 38.54 9.61
N SER A 425 11.82 37.75 10.16
CA SER A 425 12.55 38.06 11.40
C SER A 425 14.02 38.41 11.16
N LEU A 426 14.52 38.28 9.92
CA LEU A 426 15.93 38.56 9.57
C LEU A 426 16.39 40.01 9.90
N HIS A 427 15.46 40.97 9.95
CA HIS A 427 15.78 42.37 10.27
C HIS A 427 15.89 42.65 11.77
N GLU A 428 15.32 41.78 12.62
CA GLU A 428 15.32 41.92 14.08
C GLU A 428 16.28 40.93 14.76
N ASP A 429 16.57 39.80 14.11
CA ASP A 429 17.36 38.71 14.65
C ASP A 429 18.65 38.48 13.84
N GLU A 430 19.75 39.04 14.35
CA GLU A 430 21.08 38.91 13.76
C GLU A 430 21.58 37.44 13.74
N THR A 431 21.11 36.60 14.65
CA THR A 431 21.50 35.19 14.68
C THR A 431 20.88 34.40 13.53
N LEU A 432 19.61 34.70 13.20
CA LEU A 432 18.94 34.14 12.03
C LEU A 432 19.55 34.65 10.74
N PHE A 433 19.93 35.93 10.66
CA PHE A 433 20.66 36.46 9.51
C PHE A 433 21.99 35.74 9.31
N ALA A 434 22.82 35.66 10.35
CA ALA A 434 24.11 34.97 10.31
C ALA A 434 23.96 33.49 9.92
N ARG A 435 22.87 32.82 10.33
CA ARG A 435 22.58 31.45 9.90
C ARG A 435 22.35 31.34 8.40
N GLU A 436 21.48 32.19 7.83
CA GLU A 436 21.20 32.17 6.39
C GLU A 436 22.41 32.63 5.56
N GLU A 437 23.18 33.60 6.06
CA GLU A 437 24.47 34.01 5.49
C GLU A 437 25.44 32.83 5.42
N ASN A 438 25.63 32.10 6.52
CA ASN A 438 26.51 30.93 6.57
C ASN A 438 26.03 29.80 5.66
N ARG A 439 24.70 29.57 5.58
CA ARG A 439 24.10 28.59 4.65
C ARG A 439 24.40 28.96 3.19
N PHE A 440 24.18 30.22 2.82
CA PHE A 440 24.48 30.73 1.47
C PHE A 440 25.97 30.62 1.14
N ALA A 441 26.85 31.16 1.98
CA ALA A 441 28.30 31.10 1.75
C ALA A 441 28.81 29.65 1.69
N GLY A 442 28.24 28.77 2.54
CA GLY A 442 28.50 27.34 2.50
C GLY A 442 28.08 26.70 1.17
N ALA A 443 26.88 27.03 0.66
CA ALA A 443 26.39 26.52 -0.61
C ALA A 443 27.25 26.97 -1.80
N VAL A 444 27.66 28.25 -1.82
CA VAL A 444 28.51 28.80 -2.88
C VAL A 444 29.90 28.14 -2.89
N ARG A 445 30.48 27.84 -1.71
CA ARG A 445 31.73 27.05 -1.62
C ARG A 445 31.53 25.60 -2.01
N ARG A 446 30.43 24.97 -1.58
CA ARG A 446 30.08 23.59 -1.91
C ARG A 446 29.84 23.41 -3.42
N ALA A 447 29.42 24.46 -4.13
CA ALA A 447 29.22 24.43 -5.58
C ALA A 447 30.52 24.18 -6.37
N ASP A 448 31.68 24.56 -5.82
CA ASP A 448 33.01 24.34 -6.43
C ASP A 448 33.58 22.96 -6.13
N ASP A 449 32.99 22.22 -5.20
CA ASP A 449 33.46 20.91 -4.81
C ASP A 449 33.14 19.86 -5.90
N THR A 450 34.19 19.20 -6.39
CA THR A 450 34.08 18.15 -7.40
C THR A 450 33.32 16.91 -6.92
N SER A 451 33.20 16.72 -5.60
CA SER A 451 32.43 15.63 -5.00
C SER A 451 30.92 15.87 -4.97
N LEU A 452 30.44 17.09 -5.28
CA LEU A 452 29.01 17.33 -5.44
C LEU A 452 28.51 16.63 -6.71
N ALA A 453 27.70 15.58 -6.54
CA ALA A 453 27.19 14.75 -7.62
C ALA A 453 26.58 15.58 -8.77
N ARG A 454 26.70 15.09 -9.99
CA ARG A 454 26.13 15.71 -11.22
C ARG A 454 25.28 14.73 -12.01
N GLU A 455 25.50 13.45 -11.79
CA GLU A 455 24.74 12.37 -12.42
C GLU A 455 23.44 12.11 -11.66
N PRO A 456 22.42 11.54 -12.33
CA PRO A 456 21.22 11.05 -11.66
C PRO A 456 21.55 10.16 -10.47
N ARG A 457 20.84 10.33 -9.35
CA ARG A 457 20.98 9.43 -8.18
C ARG A 457 20.43 8.05 -8.47
N ARG A 458 19.37 7.98 -9.28
CA ARG A 458 18.79 6.72 -9.74
C ARG A 458 19.62 6.20 -10.92
N ALA A 459 20.24 5.03 -10.73
CA ALA A 459 21.19 4.45 -11.68
C ALA A 459 20.86 3.00 -12.08
N GLN A 460 19.65 2.51 -11.78
CA GLN A 460 19.22 1.15 -12.11
C GLN A 460 19.29 0.90 -13.62
N ARG A 461 19.86 -0.25 -14.02
CA ARG A 461 19.96 -0.69 -15.42
C ARG A 461 19.66 -2.17 -15.52
N ARG A 462 18.42 -2.51 -15.88
CA ARG A 462 17.99 -3.91 -15.97
C ARG A 462 18.73 -4.74 -17.02
N ALA A 463 19.28 -4.10 -18.05
CA ALA A 463 20.10 -4.79 -19.06
C ALA A 463 21.47 -5.26 -18.50
N ASP A 464 22.03 -4.55 -17.52
CA ASP A 464 23.34 -4.84 -16.92
C ASP A 464 23.21 -5.78 -15.70
N ASP A 465 22.04 -5.79 -15.05
CA ASP A 465 21.75 -6.62 -13.86
C ASP A 465 21.79 -8.14 -14.15
N ALA A 466 21.77 -8.56 -15.41
CA ALA A 466 21.92 -9.96 -15.82
C ALA A 466 23.30 -10.54 -15.46
N ASP A 467 24.32 -9.70 -15.27
CA ASP A 467 25.72 -10.09 -15.02
C ASP A 467 26.22 -9.76 -13.60
N LEU A 468 25.37 -9.19 -12.73
CA LEU A 468 25.79 -8.79 -11.38
C LEU A 468 25.59 -9.91 -10.35
N ASP A 469 26.69 -10.59 -10.02
CA ASP A 469 26.92 -11.17 -8.69
C ASP A 469 26.99 -10.03 -7.64
N GLY A 470 25.86 -9.37 -7.39
CA GLY A 470 25.73 -8.17 -6.56
C GLY A 470 25.26 -8.50 -5.15
N GLY A 471 26.18 -8.49 -4.19
CA GLY A 471 25.98 -8.96 -2.82
C GLY A 471 24.98 -8.18 -1.97
N SER A 472 24.19 -8.92 -1.20
CA SER A 472 23.72 -8.48 0.11
C SER A 472 24.60 -9.13 1.18
N GLY A 473 25.22 -8.29 2.02
CA GLY A 473 26.07 -8.76 3.10
C GLY A 473 25.29 -9.64 4.07
N ASP A 474 25.87 -10.80 4.39
CA ASP A 474 25.49 -11.62 5.53
C ASP A 474 25.67 -10.81 6.81
N ALA A 475 24.64 -10.06 7.20
CA ALA A 475 24.47 -9.63 8.57
C ALA A 475 23.82 -10.80 9.33
N ALA A 476 24.66 -11.76 9.72
CA ALA A 476 24.27 -12.73 10.74
C ALA A 476 23.93 -11.96 12.02
N SER A 477 22.65 -11.88 12.38
CA SER A 477 22.24 -11.33 13.66
C SER A 477 22.21 -12.45 14.71
N ASP A 478 23.24 -12.46 15.56
CA ASP A 478 23.22 -13.13 16.86
C ASP A 478 22.17 -12.43 17.75
N GLY A 479 20.94 -12.96 17.79
CA GLY A 479 19.86 -12.37 18.59
C GLY A 479 19.06 -13.36 19.45
N ASP A 480 18.87 -14.61 18.99
CA ASP A 480 17.80 -15.46 19.56
C ASP A 480 18.26 -16.55 20.54
N GLY A 481 19.56 -16.66 20.82
CA GLY A 481 20.06 -17.46 21.96
C GLY A 481 19.47 -17.01 23.31
N GLN A 482 18.89 -15.81 23.35
CA GLN A 482 18.22 -15.23 24.51
C GLN A 482 16.86 -15.86 24.82
N LEU A 483 16.14 -16.49 23.87
CA LEU A 483 14.86 -17.16 24.16
C LEU A 483 15.06 -18.38 25.06
N THR A 484 16.05 -19.19 24.71
CA THR A 484 16.42 -20.39 25.48
C THR A 484 17.04 -19.99 26.81
N GLN A 485 17.91 -18.98 26.83
CA GLN A 485 18.54 -18.51 28.05
C GLN A 485 17.54 -17.87 29.02
N VAL A 486 16.61 -17.02 28.56
CA VAL A 486 15.59 -16.40 29.43
C VAL A 486 14.62 -17.43 30.03
N VAL A 487 14.19 -18.44 29.26
CA VAL A 487 13.37 -19.53 29.79
C VAL A 487 14.14 -20.37 30.81
N LEU A 488 15.44 -20.59 30.57
CA LEU A 488 16.32 -21.32 31.49
C LEU A 488 16.66 -20.50 32.75
N ASP A 489 16.85 -19.18 32.64
CA ASP A 489 17.19 -18.27 33.74
C ASP A 489 16.00 -18.08 34.69
N ILE A 490 14.78 -17.95 34.14
CA ILE A 490 13.53 -17.94 34.92
C ILE A 490 13.30 -19.31 35.58
N ALA A 491 13.63 -20.41 34.90
CA ALA A 491 13.57 -21.76 35.48
C ALA A 491 14.68 -22.04 36.51
N ALA A 492 15.76 -21.26 36.50
CA ALA A 492 16.91 -21.35 37.41
C ALA A 492 16.77 -20.45 38.67
N GLY A 493 15.77 -19.58 38.73
CA GLY A 493 15.42 -18.82 39.94
C GLY A 493 16.17 -17.51 40.17
N GLU A 494 16.81 -16.94 39.14
CA GLU A 494 17.34 -15.57 39.20
C GLU A 494 16.20 -14.53 39.04
N SER A 495 16.30 -13.40 39.74
CA SER A 495 15.22 -12.41 39.78
C SER A 495 14.98 -11.78 38.40
N ALA A 496 13.70 -11.63 38.03
CA ALA A 496 13.23 -11.04 36.77
C ALA A 496 13.86 -9.66 36.44
N SER A 497 14.36 -8.94 37.46
CA SER A 497 15.07 -7.67 37.33
C SER A 497 16.43 -7.75 36.60
N ALA A 498 17.11 -8.91 36.59
CA ALA A 498 18.40 -9.06 35.91
C ALA A 498 18.28 -9.25 34.39
N ALA A 499 17.09 -9.67 33.91
CA ALA A 499 16.80 -9.90 32.50
C ALA A 499 16.00 -8.74 31.85
N GLY A 500 15.90 -7.59 32.52
CA GLY A 500 15.30 -6.37 31.97
C GLY A 500 13.77 -6.33 31.95
N PHE A 501 13.09 -7.18 32.72
CA PHE A 501 11.63 -7.22 32.81
C PHE A 501 11.17 -6.38 34.02
N GLU A 502 10.37 -5.32 33.79
CA GLU A 502 9.65 -4.61 34.86
C GLU A 502 8.56 -5.50 35.46
N ASP A 503 8.41 -5.44 36.79
CA ASP A 503 7.46 -6.22 37.60
C ASP A 503 6.01 -5.80 37.31
N ASP A 504 5.34 -6.48 36.35
CA ASP A 504 3.88 -6.71 36.35
C ASP A 504 3.49 -7.69 35.22
N TRP A 505 3.66 -9.00 35.44
CA TRP A 505 3.07 -10.06 34.58
C TRP A 505 1.63 -10.40 34.99
N VAL A 506 0.91 -9.44 35.57
CA VAL A 506 -0.36 -9.68 36.25
C VAL A 506 -1.48 -8.97 35.47
N GLU A 507 -2.28 -9.81 34.81
CA GLU A 507 -3.55 -9.53 34.11
C GLU A 507 -3.54 -9.22 32.59
N THR A 508 -4.37 -10.04 31.93
CA THR A 508 -5.01 -9.92 30.61
C THR A 508 -4.29 -10.44 29.35
N ALA A 509 -4.84 -11.53 28.80
CA ALA A 509 -4.76 -11.89 27.40
C ALA A 509 -5.55 -10.89 26.53
N VAL A 510 -5.10 -9.64 26.49
CA VAL A 510 -5.64 -8.59 25.63
C VAL A 510 -4.69 -8.44 24.45
N PHE A 511 -5.22 -8.58 23.23
CA PHE A 511 -4.47 -8.18 22.04
C PHE A 511 -4.08 -6.71 22.19
N ALA A 512 -2.81 -6.39 21.96
CA ALA A 512 -2.38 -5.01 21.94
C ALA A 512 -3.26 -4.24 20.94
N ARG A 513 -3.87 -3.16 21.42
CA ARG A 513 -4.59 -2.23 20.54
C ARG A 513 -3.63 -1.35 19.75
N LYS A 514 -2.41 -1.17 20.26
CA LYS A 514 -1.39 -0.29 19.71
C LYS A 514 -0.12 -1.03 19.29
N GLU A 515 0.57 -0.46 18.32
CA GLU A 515 1.88 -0.86 17.83
C GLU A 515 2.92 -0.95 18.96
N SER A 516 3.79 -1.95 18.88
CA SER A 516 4.91 -2.14 19.79
C SER A 516 6.19 -1.41 19.32
N ALA A 517 6.94 -0.83 20.26
CA ALA A 517 8.17 -0.09 19.97
C ALA A 517 9.34 -0.97 19.45
N ALA A 518 9.30 -2.28 19.71
CA ALA A 518 10.26 -3.27 19.22
C ALA A 518 9.62 -4.11 18.11
N ALA A 519 9.89 -3.76 16.86
CA ALA A 519 9.42 -4.49 15.68
C ALA A 519 10.55 -4.56 14.65
N ALA A 520 10.81 -5.76 14.15
CA ALA A 520 11.64 -6.01 12.99
C ALA A 520 10.89 -7.00 12.10
N GLY A 521 11.02 -6.85 10.78
CA GLY A 521 10.60 -7.88 9.83
C GLY A 521 11.51 -9.11 9.87
N ALA A 522 11.46 -9.94 8.83
CA ALA A 522 12.35 -11.09 8.72
C ALA A 522 13.83 -10.62 8.73
N PRO A 523 14.70 -11.25 9.55
CA PRO A 523 16.08 -10.80 9.68
C PRO A 523 16.83 -10.79 8.34
N GLY A 524 17.44 -9.65 8.01
CA GLY A 524 18.24 -9.47 6.79
C GLY A 524 17.43 -9.42 5.49
N PHE A 525 16.11 -9.56 5.52
CA PHE A 525 15.26 -9.44 4.33
C PHE A 525 15.04 -7.98 3.94
N ARG A 526 15.05 -7.72 2.63
CA ARG A 526 14.64 -6.45 2.01
C ARG A 526 13.85 -6.78 0.75
N ASN A 527 12.80 -6.00 0.50
CA ASN A 527 12.02 -6.12 -0.73
C ASN A 527 12.86 -5.71 -1.94
N THR A 528 12.65 -6.43 -3.03
CA THR A 528 13.27 -6.22 -4.34
C THR A 528 12.69 -4.96 -4.97
N PRO A 529 13.51 -3.97 -5.35
CA PRO A 529 13.01 -2.78 -6.03
C PRO A 529 12.43 -3.14 -7.41
N ASP A 530 11.29 -2.55 -7.75
CA ASP A 530 10.71 -2.62 -9.09
C ASP A 530 11.57 -1.88 -10.12
N THR A 531 11.29 -2.08 -11.40
CA THR A 531 12.00 -1.38 -12.47
C THR A 531 11.56 0.08 -12.54
N ASP A 532 12.50 1.04 -12.48
CA ASP A 532 12.22 2.47 -12.59
C ASP A 532 12.09 2.90 -14.07
N PRO A 533 10.89 3.24 -14.57
CA PRO A 533 10.69 3.65 -15.95
C PRO A 533 11.11 5.12 -16.22
N ALA A 534 11.46 5.90 -15.19
CA ALA A 534 12.03 7.23 -15.36
C ALA A 534 13.44 7.19 -16.00
N LEU A 535 14.11 6.03 -15.97
CA LEU A 535 15.45 5.86 -16.53
C LEU A 535 15.41 5.41 -18.00
N ALA A 536 16.13 6.10 -18.87
CA ALA A 536 16.16 5.81 -20.31
C ALA A 536 16.61 4.38 -20.63
N ALA A 537 17.62 3.85 -19.92
CA ALA A 537 18.10 2.49 -20.12
C ALA A 537 17.03 1.42 -19.86
N ASN A 538 16.18 1.62 -18.83
CA ASN A 538 15.09 0.72 -18.52
C ASN A 538 13.95 0.82 -19.55
N ARG A 539 13.71 2.01 -20.12
CA ARG A 539 12.75 2.17 -21.23
C ARG A 539 13.20 1.44 -22.49
N GLU A 540 14.50 1.48 -22.80
CA GLU A 540 15.08 0.74 -23.92
C GLU A 540 14.95 -0.77 -23.72
N TRP A 541 15.35 -1.28 -22.55
CA TRP A 541 15.15 -2.67 -22.14
C TRP A 541 13.69 -3.13 -22.26
N ALA A 542 12.73 -2.31 -21.80
CA ALA A 542 11.32 -2.62 -21.92
C ALA A 542 10.84 -2.66 -23.38
N ARG A 543 11.31 -1.76 -24.23
CA ARG A 543 10.97 -1.75 -25.66
C ARG A 543 11.42 -3.03 -26.36
N GLU A 544 12.59 -3.56 -26.00
CA GLU A 544 13.06 -4.85 -26.52
C GLU A 544 12.17 -6.01 -26.08
N ILE A 545 11.68 -6.02 -24.84
CA ILE A 545 10.72 -7.02 -24.37
C ILE A 545 9.42 -6.92 -25.16
N LEU A 546 8.85 -5.71 -25.28
CA LEU A 546 7.60 -5.47 -25.99
C LEU A 546 7.65 -5.98 -27.44
N ALA A 547 8.80 -5.80 -28.11
CA ALA A 547 9.02 -6.28 -29.46
C ALA A 547 9.05 -7.81 -29.59
N ARG A 548 9.42 -8.56 -28.53
CA ARG A 548 9.48 -10.03 -28.54
C ARG A 548 8.16 -10.70 -28.18
N ILE A 549 7.27 -10.02 -27.45
CA ILE A 549 5.99 -10.58 -26.95
C ILE A 549 5.17 -11.32 -28.03
N PRO A 550 4.94 -10.77 -29.25
CA PRO A 550 4.08 -11.40 -30.24
C PRO A 550 4.55 -12.79 -30.69
N ASP A 551 5.87 -13.01 -30.75
CA ASP A 551 6.49 -14.22 -31.28
C ASP A 551 7.15 -15.10 -30.20
N SER A 552 6.98 -14.73 -28.92
CA SER A 552 7.64 -15.41 -27.80
C SER A 552 7.31 -16.89 -27.75
N ARG A 553 8.35 -17.71 -27.57
CA ARG A 553 8.26 -19.17 -27.34
C ARG A 553 8.89 -19.60 -26.01
N ALA A 554 9.20 -18.65 -25.13
CA ALA A 554 9.76 -18.93 -23.81
C ALA A 554 8.94 -20.01 -23.08
N GLY A 555 9.63 -20.99 -22.48
CA GLY A 555 9.03 -22.12 -21.77
C GLY A 555 8.34 -23.20 -22.64
N ALA A 556 8.18 -23.04 -23.95
CA ALA A 556 7.40 -23.97 -24.78
C ALA A 556 8.00 -25.40 -24.83
N ASP A 557 9.32 -25.52 -24.98
CA ASP A 557 9.99 -26.83 -25.04
C ASP A 557 9.93 -27.56 -23.69
N THR A 558 10.06 -26.81 -22.59
CA THR A 558 9.93 -27.35 -21.24
C THR A 558 8.50 -27.82 -20.96
N VAL A 559 7.47 -27.10 -21.43
CA VAL A 559 6.07 -27.59 -21.36
C VAL A 559 5.91 -28.89 -22.14
N ALA A 560 6.44 -28.97 -23.36
CA ALA A 560 6.33 -30.17 -24.19
C ALA A 560 7.00 -31.40 -23.56
N THR A 561 8.17 -31.22 -22.95
CA THR A 561 8.91 -32.31 -22.26
C THR A 561 8.30 -32.68 -20.90
N SER A 562 7.49 -31.81 -20.31
CA SER A 562 6.80 -32.04 -19.02
C SER A 562 5.42 -32.70 -19.18
N HIS A 563 5.01 -33.04 -20.39
CA HIS A 563 3.73 -33.70 -20.65
C HIS A 563 3.70 -35.13 -20.09
N VAL A 564 2.68 -35.42 -19.28
CA VAL A 564 2.50 -36.74 -18.66
C VAL A 564 1.49 -37.55 -19.47
N ALA A 565 1.97 -38.62 -20.12
CA ALA A 565 1.18 -39.36 -21.09
C ALA A 565 0.12 -40.31 -20.52
N ASN A 566 0.29 -40.79 -19.28
CA ASN A 566 -0.64 -41.73 -18.65
C ASN A 566 -0.43 -41.82 -17.13
N ALA A 567 -1.33 -42.56 -16.47
CA ALA A 567 -1.33 -42.74 -15.02
C ALA A 567 -0.05 -43.39 -14.45
N GLY A 568 0.55 -44.36 -15.16
CA GLY A 568 1.77 -45.02 -14.71
C GLY A 568 2.96 -44.07 -14.67
N ALA A 569 3.12 -43.25 -15.71
CA ALA A 569 4.14 -42.21 -15.75
C ALA A 569 3.95 -41.17 -14.62
N LEU A 570 2.71 -40.81 -14.30
CA LEU A 570 2.41 -39.92 -13.18
C LEU A 570 2.83 -40.51 -11.83
N ASP A 571 2.51 -41.78 -11.58
CA ASP A 571 2.86 -42.46 -10.33
C ASP A 571 4.39 -42.55 -10.16
N GLU A 572 5.12 -42.85 -11.24
CA GLU A 572 6.60 -42.86 -11.26
C GLU A 572 7.20 -41.48 -10.93
N ILE A 573 6.60 -40.39 -11.45
CA ILE A 573 7.01 -39.03 -11.12
C ILE A 573 6.77 -38.75 -9.63
N ILE A 574 5.59 -39.07 -9.10
CA ILE A 574 5.25 -38.83 -7.69
C ILE A 574 6.21 -39.58 -6.76
N GLU A 575 6.54 -40.84 -7.07
CA GLU A 575 7.43 -41.66 -6.25
C GLU A 575 8.89 -41.16 -6.29
N ARG A 576 9.33 -40.70 -7.46
CA ARG A 576 10.65 -40.05 -7.61
C ARG A 576 10.73 -38.77 -6.79
N VAL A 577 9.69 -37.92 -6.86
CA VAL A 577 9.59 -36.69 -6.06
C VAL A 577 9.52 -37.00 -4.56
N ARG A 578 8.82 -38.06 -4.15
CA ARG A 578 8.76 -38.50 -2.75
C ARG A 578 10.14 -38.87 -2.21
N THR A 579 10.91 -39.62 -2.99
CA THR A 579 12.27 -40.05 -2.61
C THR A 579 13.21 -38.85 -2.52
N ALA A 580 13.29 -38.04 -3.57
CA ALA A 580 14.14 -36.84 -3.60
C ALA A 580 13.69 -35.77 -2.59
N GLY A 581 12.39 -35.65 -2.32
CA GLY A 581 11.81 -34.77 -1.32
C GLY A 581 12.25 -35.15 0.10
N SER A 582 12.31 -36.45 0.40
CA SER A 582 12.82 -36.94 1.69
C SER A 582 14.30 -36.61 1.87
N GLU A 583 15.12 -36.77 0.82
CA GLU A 583 16.54 -36.38 0.83
C GLU A 583 16.73 -34.86 0.94
N TRP A 584 15.87 -34.08 0.28
CA TRP A 584 15.88 -32.63 0.33
C TRP A 584 15.52 -32.11 1.73
N GLY A 585 14.45 -32.65 2.34
CA GLY A 585 14.02 -32.29 3.69
C GLY A 585 15.01 -32.66 4.79
N ALA A 586 15.87 -33.66 4.57
CA ALA A 586 16.95 -34.03 5.48
C ALA A 586 18.12 -33.03 5.50
N ARG A 587 18.24 -32.15 4.50
CA ARG A 587 19.27 -31.10 4.47
C ARG A 587 18.97 -30.05 5.54
N PRO A 588 19.98 -29.45 6.20
CA PRO A 588 19.78 -28.34 7.12
C PRO A 588 19.03 -27.17 6.46
N ALA A 589 18.17 -26.46 7.21
CA ALA A 589 17.40 -25.33 6.65
C ALA A 589 18.30 -24.24 6.04
N ALA A 590 19.49 -24.02 6.61
CA ALA A 590 20.48 -23.08 6.08
C ALA A 590 20.96 -23.43 4.65
N GLU A 591 21.14 -24.72 4.35
CA GLU A 591 21.54 -25.17 3.01
C GLU A 591 20.41 -24.99 2.00
N ARG A 592 19.16 -25.30 2.40
CA ARG A 592 17.98 -25.05 1.57
C ARG A 592 17.81 -23.55 1.31
N ALA A 593 17.94 -22.72 2.34
CA ALA A 593 17.87 -21.26 2.24
C ALA A 593 18.93 -20.70 1.27
N ALA A 594 20.16 -21.24 1.26
CA ALA A 594 21.18 -20.83 0.31
C ALA A 594 20.79 -21.12 -1.15
N VAL A 595 20.08 -22.22 -1.42
CA VAL A 595 19.53 -22.53 -2.75
C VAL A 595 18.42 -21.56 -3.12
N LEU A 596 17.53 -21.22 -2.18
CA LEU A 596 16.47 -20.25 -2.41
C LEU A 596 17.01 -18.84 -2.71
N ARG A 597 18.10 -18.41 -2.06
CA ARG A 597 18.76 -17.14 -2.40
C ARG A 597 19.38 -17.16 -3.81
N ARG A 598 19.85 -18.31 -4.29
CA ARG A 598 20.26 -18.48 -5.70
C ARG A 598 19.06 -18.43 -6.63
N ALA A 599 17.93 -19.02 -6.24
CA ALA A 599 16.69 -18.94 -7.00
C ALA A 599 16.19 -17.50 -7.14
N ALA A 600 16.28 -16.69 -6.08
CA ALA A 600 15.98 -15.26 -6.13
C ALA A 600 16.80 -14.55 -7.22
N ARG A 601 18.12 -14.82 -7.29
CA ARG A 601 18.99 -14.26 -8.34
C ARG A 601 18.66 -14.78 -9.74
N ALA A 602 18.34 -16.06 -9.87
CA ALA A 602 17.96 -16.63 -11.16
C ALA A 602 16.64 -16.07 -11.69
N LEU A 603 15.66 -15.83 -10.81
CA LEU A 603 14.41 -15.16 -11.15
C LEU A 603 14.64 -13.70 -11.57
N GLU A 604 15.48 -12.95 -10.83
CA GLU A 604 15.83 -11.57 -11.18
C GLU A 604 16.57 -11.49 -12.53
N ALA A 605 17.55 -12.37 -12.77
CA ALA A 605 18.29 -12.43 -14.03
C ALA A 605 17.39 -12.78 -15.23
N ARG A 606 16.30 -13.52 -15.00
CA ARG A 606 15.28 -13.85 -16.01
C ARG A 606 14.09 -12.89 -16.04
N ARG A 607 14.14 -11.74 -15.35
CA ARG A 607 13.03 -10.75 -15.28
C ARG A 607 12.45 -10.42 -16.65
N ALA A 608 13.31 -10.16 -17.64
CA ALA A 608 12.87 -9.83 -19.00
C ALA A 608 12.10 -10.98 -19.67
N GLU A 609 12.60 -12.21 -19.54
CA GLU A 609 11.98 -13.42 -20.11
C GLU A 609 10.66 -13.75 -19.39
N LEU A 610 10.60 -13.58 -18.07
CA LEU A 610 9.39 -13.76 -17.27
C LEU A 610 8.29 -12.76 -17.66
N ILE A 611 8.63 -11.48 -17.83
CA ILE A 611 7.69 -10.46 -18.31
C ILE A 611 7.20 -10.81 -19.72
N GLU A 612 8.12 -11.18 -20.61
CA GLU A 612 7.81 -11.54 -22.00
C GLU A 612 6.80 -12.69 -22.08
N VAL A 613 7.07 -13.80 -21.36
CA VAL A 613 6.20 -14.98 -21.40
C VAL A 613 4.84 -14.70 -20.75
N ALA A 614 4.79 -13.97 -19.63
CA ALA A 614 3.54 -13.63 -18.97
C ALA A 614 2.66 -12.73 -19.84
N ALA A 615 3.27 -11.74 -20.50
CA ALA A 615 2.56 -10.89 -21.45
C ALA A 615 2.06 -11.68 -22.67
N SER A 616 2.91 -12.50 -23.28
CA SER A 616 2.58 -13.30 -24.46
C SER A 616 1.48 -14.33 -24.18
N GLU A 617 1.55 -15.02 -23.04
CA GLU A 617 0.66 -16.13 -22.70
C GLU A 617 -0.66 -15.66 -22.08
N THR A 618 -0.61 -14.70 -21.14
CA THR A 618 -1.78 -14.31 -20.33
C THR A 618 -2.36 -12.95 -20.68
N GLY A 619 -1.69 -12.16 -21.53
CA GLY A 619 -2.12 -10.81 -21.86
C GLY A 619 -1.79 -9.76 -20.79
N LYS A 620 -1.01 -10.12 -19.76
CA LYS A 620 -0.60 -9.17 -18.71
C LYS A 620 0.27 -8.05 -19.29
N VAL A 621 -0.02 -6.81 -18.92
CA VAL A 621 0.76 -5.64 -19.37
C VAL A 621 2.09 -5.57 -18.61
N LEU A 622 3.10 -4.97 -19.24
CA LEU A 622 4.48 -4.93 -18.73
C LEU A 622 4.57 -4.43 -17.27
N ALA A 623 3.88 -3.33 -16.94
CA ALA A 623 3.91 -2.77 -15.59
C ALA A 623 3.36 -3.72 -14.51
N GLU A 624 2.34 -4.52 -14.84
CA GLU A 624 1.77 -5.50 -13.92
C GLU A 624 2.67 -6.75 -13.81
N ALA A 625 3.32 -7.15 -14.90
CA ALA A 625 4.25 -8.29 -14.90
C ALA A 625 5.57 -7.97 -14.19
N ASP A 626 6.11 -6.75 -14.30
CA ASP A 626 7.36 -6.35 -13.63
C ASP A 626 7.24 -6.44 -12.10
N THR A 627 6.14 -5.91 -11.54
CA THR A 627 5.87 -6.00 -10.08
C THR A 627 5.72 -7.45 -9.61
N GLU A 628 5.18 -8.32 -10.46
CA GLU A 628 5.02 -9.74 -10.16
C GLU A 628 6.36 -10.49 -10.10
N VAL A 629 7.34 -10.12 -10.94
CA VAL A 629 8.69 -10.67 -10.85
C VAL A 629 9.33 -10.29 -9.51
N SER A 630 9.19 -9.03 -9.08
CA SER A 630 9.70 -8.58 -7.77
C SER A 630 9.07 -9.38 -6.63
N GLU A 631 7.77 -9.66 -6.68
CA GLU A 631 7.07 -10.50 -5.69
C GLU A 631 7.62 -11.94 -5.66
N ALA A 632 7.94 -12.53 -6.82
CA ALA A 632 8.55 -13.86 -6.91
C ALA A 632 9.96 -13.91 -6.28
N VAL A 633 10.79 -12.90 -6.56
CA VAL A 633 12.13 -12.75 -5.96
C VAL A 633 12.03 -12.55 -4.45
N ASP A 634 11.05 -11.76 -4.01
CA ASP A 634 10.78 -11.53 -2.60
C ASP A 634 10.36 -12.81 -1.88
N PHE A 635 9.48 -13.63 -2.45
CA PHE A 635 9.14 -14.93 -1.86
C PHE A 635 10.38 -15.81 -1.65
N ALA A 636 11.28 -15.85 -2.62
CA ALA A 636 12.51 -16.64 -2.53
C ALA A 636 13.40 -16.17 -1.36
N ASN A 637 13.66 -14.86 -1.28
CA ASN A 637 14.48 -14.28 -0.23
C ASN A 637 13.81 -14.34 1.15
N TYR A 638 12.51 -14.09 1.22
CA TYR A 638 11.75 -14.09 2.47
C TYR A 638 11.64 -15.49 3.07
N TYR A 639 11.28 -16.49 2.27
CA TYR A 639 11.23 -17.86 2.77
C TYR A 639 12.61 -18.44 3.06
N ALA A 640 13.67 -17.99 2.37
CA ALA A 640 15.04 -18.32 2.75
C ALA A 640 15.40 -17.76 4.14
N ALA A 641 14.98 -16.52 4.47
CA ALA A 641 15.21 -15.93 5.79
C ALA A 641 14.44 -16.68 6.89
N ASN A 642 13.20 -17.08 6.62
CA ASN A 642 12.34 -17.73 7.61
C ASN A 642 12.54 -19.25 7.74
N ALA A 643 13.15 -19.92 6.75
CA ALA A 643 13.34 -21.38 6.79
C ALA A 643 14.07 -21.85 8.07
N GLY A 644 15.02 -21.05 8.56
CA GLY A 644 15.77 -21.35 9.78
C GLY A 644 14.92 -21.31 11.07
N GLU A 645 13.75 -20.68 11.06
CA GLU A 645 12.85 -20.67 12.22
C GLU A 645 12.24 -22.05 12.48
N LEU A 646 12.06 -22.87 11.44
CA LEU A 646 11.49 -24.21 11.56
C LEU A 646 12.33 -25.13 12.45
N ASP A 647 13.65 -24.98 12.42
CA ASP A 647 14.61 -25.76 13.21
C ASP A 647 14.74 -25.26 14.65
N ARG A 648 14.14 -24.11 14.99
CA ARG A 648 14.38 -23.38 16.26
C ARG A 648 13.20 -23.37 17.23
N VAL A 649 12.09 -24.03 16.92
CA VAL A 649 10.91 -24.02 17.80
C VAL A 649 11.15 -24.90 19.04
N ALA A 650 11.35 -24.28 20.20
CA ALA A 650 11.57 -25.00 21.44
C ALA A 650 10.35 -25.87 21.82
N GLY A 651 10.60 -27.14 22.18
CA GLY A 651 9.55 -28.09 22.58
C GLY A 651 8.89 -28.85 21.42
N ALA A 652 9.25 -28.56 20.17
CA ALA A 652 8.75 -29.27 19.00
C ALA A 652 9.85 -29.41 17.93
N VAL A 653 9.72 -30.40 17.04
CA VAL A 653 10.61 -30.56 15.89
C VAL A 653 9.77 -30.63 14.63
N PHE A 654 10.15 -29.84 13.63
CA PHE A 654 9.47 -29.81 12.34
C PHE A 654 9.74 -31.09 11.54
N GLN A 655 8.69 -31.62 10.92
CA GLN A 655 8.74 -32.77 10.02
C GLN A 655 8.16 -32.33 8.66
N PRO A 656 9.01 -32.08 7.64
CA PRO A 656 8.56 -31.64 6.33
C PRO A 656 7.62 -32.65 5.69
N SER A 657 6.63 -32.17 4.92
CA SER A 657 5.84 -33.06 4.06
C SER A 657 6.71 -33.62 2.95
N ALA A 658 6.67 -34.93 2.69
CA ALA A 658 7.54 -35.55 1.68
C ALA A 658 7.22 -35.07 0.25
N VAL A 659 5.93 -34.98 -0.09
CA VAL A 659 5.44 -34.48 -1.38
C VAL A 659 4.38 -33.40 -1.18
N THR A 660 4.63 -32.23 -1.77
CA THR A 660 3.67 -31.14 -1.89
C THR A 660 3.29 -30.94 -3.35
N VAL A 661 1.98 -30.95 -3.66
CA VAL A 661 1.48 -30.52 -4.96
C VAL A 661 1.21 -29.02 -4.92
N VAL A 662 1.76 -28.28 -5.88
CA VAL A 662 1.49 -26.85 -6.05
C VAL A 662 0.63 -26.67 -7.29
N ALA A 663 -0.59 -26.14 -7.10
CA ALA A 663 -1.60 -25.88 -8.13
C ALA A 663 -1.96 -24.37 -8.15
N PRO A 664 -1.14 -23.54 -8.82
CA PRO A 664 -1.33 -22.10 -8.88
C PRO A 664 -2.32 -21.68 -9.98
N PRO A 665 -2.78 -20.41 -9.98
CA PRO A 665 -3.72 -19.87 -10.94
C PRO A 665 -2.98 -19.28 -12.15
N TRP A 666 -3.74 -18.73 -13.10
CA TRP A 666 -3.20 -18.10 -14.30
C TRP A 666 -3.02 -16.58 -14.19
N ASN A 667 -3.69 -15.93 -13.24
CA ASN A 667 -3.77 -14.47 -13.16
C ASN A 667 -2.55 -13.81 -12.53
N PHE A 668 -1.81 -14.55 -11.70
CA PHE A 668 -0.44 -14.25 -11.29
C PHE A 668 0.43 -15.46 -11.65
N PRO A 669 0.82 -15.58 -12.93
CA PRO A 669 1.46 -16.78 -13.46
C PRO A 669 2.96 -16.90 -13.13
N ILE A 670 3.56 -15.94 -12.43
CA ILE A 670 4.95 -15.92 -11.99
C ILE A 670 5.03 -15.94 -10.46
N ALA A 671 4.41 -14.98 -9.76
CA ALA A 671 4.61 -14.80 -8.32
C ALA A 671 3.97 -15.91 -7.48
N ILE A 672 2.70 -16.20 -7.69
CA ILE A 672 1.98 -17.26 -6.95
C ILE A 672 2.58 -18.65 -7.18
N PRO A 673 2.88 -19.08 -8.44
CA PRO A 673 3.58 -20.34 -8.65
C PRO A 673 4.95 -20.36 -7.96
N SER A 674 5.74 -19.29 -8.09
CA SER A 674 7.04 -19.20 -7.42
C SER A 674 6.89 -19.30 -5.91
N GLY A 675 5.98 -18.52 -5.30
CA GLY A 675 5.74 -18.50 -3.86
C GLY A 675 5.35 -19.86 -3.30
N GLY A 676 4.43 -20.59 -3.96
CA GLY A 676 4.02 -21.93 -3.54
C GLY A 676 5.16 -22.95 -3.62
N VAL A 677 5.90 -22.97 -4.75
CA VAL A 677 7.04 -23.88 -4.95
C VAL A 677 8.17 -23.57 -3.97
N LEU A 678 8.56 -22.30 -3.85
CA LEU A 678 9.65 -21.86 -2.97
C LEU A 678 9.31 -22.10 -1.51
N ALA A 679 8.07 -21.88 -1.08
CA ALA A 679 7.65 -22.18 0.30
C ALA A 679 7.74 -23.68 0.61
N ALA A 680 7.27 -24.55 -0.30
CA ALA A 680 7.36 -26.00 -0.14
C ALA A 680 8.82 -26.47 -0.08
N LEU A 681 9.69 -25.94 -0.96
CA LEU A 681 11.13 -26.23 -0.93
C LEU A 681 11.81 -25.69 0.33
N ALA A 682 11.44 -24.50 0.81
CA ALA A 682 11.96 -23.92 2.06
C ALA A 682 11.64 -24.81 3.26
N ALA A 683 10.39 -25.28 3.35
CA ALA A 683 9.94 -26.21 4.37
C ALA A 683 10.65 -27.58 4.25
N GLY A 684 11.10 -27.97 3.06
CA GLY A 684 11.86 -29.20 2.83
C GLY A 684 11.06 -30.29 2.12
N SER A 685 10.03 -29.93 1.36
CA SER A 685 9.22 -30.85 0.58
C SER A 685 9.76 -31.06 -0.84
N GLY A 686 9.55 -32.26 -1.40
CA GLY A 686 9.58 -32.46 -2.84
C GLY A 686 8.30 -31.90 -3.47
N VAL A 687 8.40 -31.30 -4.66
CA VAL A 687 7.31 -30.55 -5.28
C VAL A 687 6.89 -31.18 -6.60
N VAL A 688 5.60 -31.49 -6.72
CA VAL A 688 4.93 -31.71 -8.01
C VAL A 688 4.23 -30.41 -8.40
N PHE A 689 4.79 -29.73 -9.39
CA PHE A 689 4.33 -28.43 -9.85
C PHE A 689 3.34 -28.61 -11.01
N LYS A 690 2.04 -28.41 -10.75
CA LYS A 690 0.96 -28.54 -11.74
C LYS A 690 0.35 -27.17 -12.04
N PRO A 691 0.83 -26.43 -13.06
CA PRO A 691 0.32 -25.11 -13.40
C PRO A 691 -1.09 -25.15 -13.99
N ALA A 692 -1.74 -23.98 -14.01
CA ALA A 692 -2.95 -23.75 -14.79
C ALA A 692 -2.68 -23.94 -16.30
N HIS A 693 -3.65 -24.46 -17.04
CA HIS A 693 -3.52 -24.69 -18.49
C HIS A 693 -3.24 -23.39 -19.26
N LEU A 694 -3.79 -22.27 -18.78
CA LEU A 694 -3.70 -20.95 -19.38
C LEU A 694 -2.36 -20.23 -19.13
N SER A 695 -1.45 -20.82 -18.32
CA SER A 695 -0.17 -20.18 -17.94
C SER A 695 0.99 -21.17 -17.80
N ARG A 696 1.00 -22.23 -18.61
CA ARG A 696 1.98 -23.33 -18.51
C ARG A 696 3.39 -22.87 -18.87
N ARG A 697 3.54 -21.99 -19.86
CA ARG A 697 4.84 -21.49 -20.29
C ARG A 697 5.48 -20.62 -19.22
N CYS A 698 4.70 -19.77 -18.54
CA CYS A 698 5.19 -19.00 -17.39
C CYS A 698 5.76 -19.92 -16.30
N ALA A 699 5.00 -20.95 -15.93
CA ALA A 699 5.44 -21.94 -14.94
C ALA A 699 6.70 -22.71 -15.38
N ALA A 700 6.84 -22.98 -16.67
CA ALA A 700 8.04 -23.60 -17.22
C ALA A 700 9.28 -22.71 -17.06
N VAL A 701 9.18 -21.42 -17.38
CA VAL A 701 10.31 -20.47 -17.19
C VAL A 701 10.66 -20.33 -15.70
N VAL A 702 9.67 -20.32 -14.81
CA VAL A 702 9.91 -20.37 -13.35
C VAL A 702 10.67 -21.65 -12.98
N ALA A 703 10.23 -22.83 -13.43
CA ALA A 703 10.89 -24.10 -13.13
C ALA A 703 12.33 -24.14 -13.65
N GLU A 704 12.57 -23.62 -14.86
CA GLU A 704 13.92 -23.46 -15.43
C GLU A 704 14.82 -22.60 -14.55
N ALA A 705 14.34 -21.44 -14.09
CA ALA A 705 15.09 -20.58 -13.17
C ALA A 705 15.47 -21.30 -11.87
N LEU A 706 14.53 -22.08 -11.31
CA LEU A 706 14.77 -22.83 -10.07
C LEU A 706 15.75 -23.99 -10.28
N TRP A 707 15.67 -24.70 -11.40
CA TRP A 707 16.63 -25.76 -11.73
C TRP A 707 18.04 -25.20 -11.96
N ASP A 708 18.18 -24.08 -12.65
CA ASP A 708 19.46 -23.40 -12.87
C ASP A 708 20.07 -22.89 -11.55
N ALA A 709 19.24 -22.49 -10.58
CA ALA A 709 19.67 -22.14 -9.23
C ALA A 709 20.15 -23.34 -8.38
N GLY A 710 19.97 -24.56 -8.88
CA GLY A 710 20.42 -25.80 -8.24
C GLY A 710 19.35 -26.54 -7.44
N VAL A 711 18.05 -26.27 -7.67
CA VAL A 711 16.98 -27.15 -7.20
C VAL A 711 17.03 -28.45 -8.02
N PRO A 712 17.13 -29.64 -7.39
CA PRO A 712 17.17 -30.90 -8.13
C PRO A 712 15.87 -31.12 -8.93
N ARG A 713 15.99 -31.52 -10.20
CA ARG A 713 14.83 -31.87 -11.06
C ARG A 713 13.97 -33.00 -10.49
N ASP A 714 14.58 -33.90 -9.73
CA ASP A 714 13.86 -34.96 -9.05
C ASP A 714 13.11 -34.46 -7.80
N ALA A 715 13.52 -33.34 -7.21
CA ALA A 715 12.82 -32.69 -6.10
C ALA A 715 11.78 -31.65 -6.57
N LEU A 716 11.86 -31.16 -7.81
CA LEU A 716 10.90 -30.25 -8.43
C LEU A 716 10.52 -30.77 -9.82
N ALA A 717 9.38 -31.45 -9.92
CA ALA A 717 8.84 -31.96 -11.17
C ALA A 717 7.72 -31.06 -11.69
N LEU A 718 7.94 -30.40 -12.83
CA LEU A 718 6.88 -29.75 -13.59
C LEU A 718 6.04 -30.81 -14.31
N VAL A 719 4.71 -30.75 -14.18
CA VAL A 719 3.80 -31.70 -14.84
C VAL A 719 2.72 -30.98 -15.64
N ALA A 720 2.67 -31.26 -16.94
CA ALA A 720 1.58 -30.84 -17.82
C ALA A 720 0.61 -32.01 -17.98
N LEU A 721 -0.57 -31.85 -17.39
CA LEU A 721 -1.65 -32.85 -17.43
C LEU A 721 -2.78 -32.33 -18.31
N ASP A 722 -3.13 -33.06 -19.37
CA ASP A 722 -4.23 -32.70 -20.28
C ASP A 722 -5.55 -33.42 -19.93
N GLU A 723 -5.46 -34.58 -19.27
CA GLU A 723 -6.62 -35.39 -18.87
C GLU A 723 -7.06 -35.04 -17.42
N PRO A 724 -8.34 -34.71 -17.19
CA PRO A 724 -8.89 -34.47 -15.86
C PRO A 724 -8.65 -35.62 -14.87
N GLU A 725 -8.70 -36.86 -15.36
CA GLU A 725 -8.49 -38.09 -14.57
C GLU A 725 -7.08 -38.16 -13.97
N LEU A 726 -6.07 -37.67 -14.70
CA LEU A 726 -4.70 -37.57 -14.18
C LEU A 726 -4.59 -36.50 -13.10
N GLY A 727 -5.32 -35.38 -13.26
CA GLY A 727 -5.42 -34.34 -12.22
C GLY A 727 -6.05 -34.88 -10.93
N GLN A 728 -7.16 -35.61 -11.05
CA GLN A 728 -7.81 -36.28 -9.92
C GLN A 728 -6.88 -37.29 -9.27
N ARG A 729 -6.19 -38.13 -10.06
CA ARG A 729 -5.23 -39.11 -9.57
C ARG A 729 -4.09 -38.45 -8.79
N LEU A 730 -3.52 -37.36 -9.31
CA LEU A 730 -2.45 -36.61 -8.63
C LEU A 730 -2.91 -36.11 -7.25
N VAL A 731 -4.04 -35.41 -7.19
CA VAL A 731 -4.54 -34.78 -5.95
C VAL A 731 -4.96 -35.82 -4.91
N SER A 732 -5.57 -36.93 -5.35
CA SER A 732 -6.02 -38.02 -4.46
C SER A 732 -4.91 -39.02 -4.11
N HIS A 733 -3.71 -38.88 -4.68
CA HIS A 733 -2.64 -39.86 -4.49
C HIS A 733 -2.21 -39.97 -3.01
N PRO A 734 -2.08 -41.18 -2.43
CA PRO A 734 -1.75 -41.34 -1.01
C PRO A 734 -0.41 -40.74 -0.58
N ALA A 735 0.57 -40.69 -1.49
CA ALA A 735 1.88 -40.08 -1.22
C ALA A 735 1.85 -38.54 -1.19
N VAL A 736 0.78 -37.90 -1.66
CA VAL A 736 0.63 -36.44 -1.58
C VAL A 736 0.20 -36.10 -0.16
N GLU A 737 1.10 -35.48 0.59
CA GLU A 737 0.90 -35.10 1.99
C GLU A 737 0.41 -33.65 2.14
N ARG A 738 0.57 -32.84 1.10
CA ARG A 738 0.12 -31.45 1.07
C ARG A 738 -0.27 -31.00 -0.32
N VAL A 739 -1.32 -30.18 -0.41
CA VAL A 739 -1.66 -29.40 -1.60
C VAL A 739 -1.65 -27.92 -1.25
N ILE A 740 -0.91 -27.14 -2.03
CA ILE A 740 -1.02 -25.67 -2.06
C ILE A 740 -1.84 -25.34 -3.30
N LEU A 741 -3.04 -24.79 -3.08
CA LEU A 741 -3.94 -24.35 -4.14
C LEU A 741 -4.04 -22.82 -4.10
N THR A 742 -4.06 -22.21 -5.27
CA THR A 742 -4.61 -20.86 -5.38
C THR A 742 -5.56 -20.82 -6.56
N GLY A 743 -6.83 -20.48 -6.29
CA GLY A 743 -7.90 -20.65 -7.27
C GLY A 743 -9.28 -20.34 -6.70
N SER A 744 -10.32 -21.05 -7.18
CA SER A 744 -11.68 -20.86 -6.66
C SER A 744 -11.94 -21.77 -5.44
N TRP A 745 -12.89 -21.34 -4.60
CA TRP A 745 -13.41 -22.17 -3.51
C TRP A 745 -14.03 -23.47 -4.06
N ASP A 746 -14.67 -23.42 -5.22
CA ASP A 746 -15.20 -24.62 -5.88
C ASP A 746 -14.13 -25.62 -6.28
N THR A 747 -12.94 -25.18 -6.69
CA THR A 747 -11.81 -26.10 -6.94
C THR A 747 -11.31 -26.75 -5.65
N ALA A 748 -11.23 -26.00 -4.55
CA ALA A 748 -10.88 -26.57 -3.24
C ALA A 748 -11.91 -27.62 -2.79
N ARG A 749 -13.21 -27.33 -3.00
CA ARG A 749 -14.31 -28.28 -2.78
C ARG A 749 -14.20 -29.52 -3.65
N LEU A 750 -13.89 -29.36 -4.93
CA LEU A 750 -13.68 -30.47 -5.86
C LEU A 750 -12.51 -31.36 -5.42
N PHE A 751 -11.40 -30.77 -4.98
CA PHE A 751 -10.25 -31.55 -4.51
C PHE A 751 -10.59 -32.35 -3.24
N ARG A 752 -11.33 -31.75 -2.31
CA ARG A 752 -11.82 -32.45 -1.11
C ARG A 752 -12.91 -33.48 -1.41
N SER A 753 -13.69 -33.35 -2.48
CA SER A 753 -14.64 -34.41 -2.86
C SER A 753 -13.94 -35.68 -3.37
N TRP A 754 -12.74 -35.54 -3.94
CA TRP A 754 -11.91 -36.69 -4.35
C TRP A 754 -11.18 -37.34 -3.17
N ARG A 755 -10.74 -36.54 -2.20
CA ARG A 755 -10.10 -36.98 -0.96
C ARG A 755 -10.58 -36.11 0.20
N PRO A 756 -11.61 -36.54 0.97
CA PRO A 756 -12.21 -35.70 2.01
C PRO A 756 -11.24 -35.18 3.07
N ASP A 757 -10.23 -35.98 3.42
CA ASP A 757 -9.20 -35.65 4.42
C ASP A 757 -7.97 -34.94 3.83
N LEU A 758 -8.03 -34.45 2.58
CA LEU A 758 -6.91 -33.84 1.88
C LEU A 758 -6.31 -32.66 2.68
N PRO A 759 -5.03 -32.73 3.09
CA PRO A 759 -4.36 -31.60 3.69
C PRO A 759 -4.11 -30.53 2.62
N ILE A 760 -4.96 -29.52 2.58
CA ILE A 760 -4.94 -28.45 1.60
C ILE A 760 -4.80 -27.10 2.30
N LEU A 761 -3.89 -26.27 1.78
CA LEU A 761 -3.84 -24.84 2.03
C LEU A 761 -4.29 -24.17 0.73
N ALA A 762 -5.48 -23.58 0.73
CA ALA A 762 -5.97 -22.86 -0.44
C ALA A 762 -6.17 -21.39 -0.14
N GLU A 763 -5.54 -20.54 -0.94
CA GLU A 763 -5.93 -19.14 -1.06
C GLU A 763 -6.98 -19.04 -2.18
N THR A 764 -8.16 -18.56 -1.83
CA THR A 764 -9.30 -18.51 -2.75
C THR A 764 -9.75 -17.08 -2.97
N SER A 765 -10.59 -16.86 -3.99
CA SER A 765 -10.94 -15.51 -4.45
C SER A 765 -11.64 -14.64 -3.38
N GLY A 766 -11.93 -13.39 -3.71
CA GLY A 766 -12.56 -12.41 -2.84
C GLY A 766 -13.65 -11.60 -3.54
N LYS A 767 -14.64 -11.14 -2.76
CA LYS A 767 -15.62 -10.13 -3.19
C LYS A 767 -15.35 -8.82 -2.46
N ASN A 768 -14.28 -8.15 -2.87
CA ASN A 768 -13.68 -7.06 -2.10
C ASN A 768 -14.40 -5.73 -2.31
N ALA A 769 -14.40 -4.89 -1.28
CA ALA A 769 -15.00 -3.56 -1.32
C ALA A 769 -14.07 -2.47 -0.77
N ILE A 770 -14.19 -1.27 -1.33
CA ILE A 770 -13.64 -0.04 -0.76
C ILE A 770 -14.80 0.82 -0.23
N VAL A 771 -14.78 1.12 1.06
CA VAL A 771 -15.70 2.06 1.69
C VAL A 771 -15.16 3.48 1.52
N VAL A 772 -15.98 4.40 1.04
CA VAL A 772 -15.61 5.82 0.91
C VAL A 772 -16.45 6.65 1.88
N ALA A 773 -15.83 7.08 2.98
CA ALA A 773 -16.45 7.88 4.02
C ALA A 773 -16.62 9.34 3.59
N PRO A 774 -17.52 10.13 4.22
CA PRO A 774 -17.74 11.53 3.86
C PRO A 774 -16.55 12.46 4.16
N SER A 775 -15.61 12.01 5.00
CA SER A 775 -14.36 12.68 5.37
C SER A 775 -13.21 12.38 4.40
N ALA A 776 -13.39 11.49 3.43
CA ALA A 776 -12.36 11.05 2.50
C ALA A 776 -11.87 12.17 1.54
N ASP A 777 -10.63 12.03 1.07
CA ASP A 777 -10.17 12.72 -0.13
C ASP A 777 -10.76 12.04 -1.38
N LEU A 778 -11.79 12.64 -1.96
CA LEU A 778 -12.58 12.04 -3.05
C LEU A 778 -11.78 11.79 -4.33
N ASP A 779 -10.77 12.62 -4.64
CA ASP A 779 -9.95 12.44 -5.84
C ASP A 779 -9.01 11.25 -5.67
N LEU A 780 -8.36 11.12 -4.50
CA LEU A 780 -7.53 9.96 -4.16
C LEU A 780 -8.37 8.68 -4.10
N ALA A 781 -9.54 8.74 -3.45
CA ALA A 781 -10.45 7.60 -3.39
C ALA A 781 -10.91 7.15 -4.79
N ALA A 782 -11.22 8.09 -5.70
CA ALA A 782 -11.58 7.72 -7.07
C ALA A 782 -10.42 7.05 -7.80
N ALA A 783 -9.19 7.60 -7.70
CA ALA A 783 -8.01 7.02 -8.32
C ALA A 783 -7.72 5.59 -7.80
N ASP A 784 -7.81 5.39 -6.48
CA ASP A 784 -7.59 4.10 -5.83
C ASP A 784 -8.66 3.06 -6.15
N VAL A 785 -9.93 3.48 -6.25
CA VAL A 785 -11.03 2.63 -6.70
C VAL A 785 -10.81 2.18 -8.14
N VAL A 786 -10.47 3.08 -9.07
CA VAL A 786 -10.20 2.72 -10.47
C VAL A 786 -9.03 1.74 -10.57
N ARG A 787 -7.90 2.04 -9.91
CA ARG A 787 -6.72 1.18 -9.91
C ARG A 787 -7.03 -0.21 -9.35
N SER A 788 -7.76 -0.27 -8.22
CA SER A 788 -8.08 -1.53 -7.56
C SER A 788 -9.13 -2.36 -8.32
N ALA A 789 -10.06 -1.72 -9.03
CA ALA A 789 -11.13 -2.39 -9.75
C ALA A 789 -10.69 -2.94 -11.11
N PHE A 790 -9.80 -2.22 -11.81
CA PHE A 790 -9.52 -2.49 -13.22
C PHE A 790 -8.07 -2.86 -13.53
N GLY A 791 -7.15 -2.78 -12.57
CA GLY A 791 -5.79 -3.34 -12.71
C GLY A 791 -5.85 -4.82 -13.12
N HIS A 792 -5.06 -5.20 -14.13
CA HIS A 792 -5.13 -6.51 -14.78
C HIS A 792 -6.57 -6.93 -15.20
N ALA A 793 -7.34 -5.98 -15.74
CA ALA A 793 -8.75 -6.16 -16.14
C ALA A 793 -9.67 -6.67 -15.02
N GLY A 794 -9.35 -6.35 -13.75
CA GLY A 794 -10.11 -6.82 -12.58
C GLY A 794 -9.92 -8.31 -12.27
N GLN A 795 -8.95 -8.98 -12.92
CA GLN A 795 -8.64 -10.41 -12.73
C GLN A 795 -7.68 -10.63 -11.56
N LYS A 796 -7.95 -9.98 -10.43
CA LYS A 796 -7.18 -10.16 -9.19
C LYS A 796 -8.14 -10.68 -8.11
N CYS A 797 -7.70 -11.63 -7.31
CA CYS A 797 -8.45 -12.07 -6.13
C CYS A 797 -8.72 -10.90 -5.18
N SER A 798 -7.81 -9.91 -5.15
CA SER A 798 -7.92 -8.65 -4.38
C SER A 798 -8.65 -7.51 -5.11
N ALA A 799 -9.16 -7.70 -6.33
CA ALA A 799 -9.76 -6.60 -7.09
C ALA A 799 -10.98 -6.01 -6.36
N ALA A 800 -11.10 -4.67 -6.38
CA ALA A 800 -12.25 -3.98 -5.81
C ALA A 800 -13.48 -4.17 -6.70
N SER A 801 -14.29 -5.17 -6.38
CA SER A 801 -15.56 -5.43 -7.08
C SER A 801 -16.66 -4.45 -6.66
N LEU A 802 -16.54 -3.86 -5.47
CA LEU A 802 -17.53 -2.97 -4.89
C LEU A 802 -16.90 -1.66 -4.40
N ALA A 803 -17.63 -0.56 -4.58
CA ALA A 803 -17.39 0.69 -3.86
C ALA A 803 -18.64 1.03 -3.05
N ILE A 804 -18.49 1.18 -1.74
CA ILE A 804 -19.60 1.47 -0.83
C ILE A 804 -19.50 2.93 -0.40
N LEU A 805 -20.39 3.77 -0.91
CA LEU A 805 -20.38 5.21 -0.68
C LEU A 805 -21.24 5.54 0.53
N VAL A 806 -20.65 6.20 1.52
CA VAL A 806 -21.33 6.51 2.79
C VAL A 806 -22.00 7.88 2.75
N GLY A 807 -23.27 7.94 3.14
CA GLY A 807 -24.00 9.17 3.37
C GLY A 807 -24.01 10.08 2.13
N PRO A 808 -23.62 11.36 2.24
CA PRO A 808 -23.66 12.31 1.12
C PRO A 808 -22.79 11.92 -0.08
N VAL A 809 -21.75 11.10 0.09
CA VAL A 809 -20.84 10.70 -1.00
C VAL A 809 -21.58 9.98 -2.13
N GLY A 810 -22.61 9.19 -1.80
CA GLY A 810 -23.43 8.50 -2.80
C GLY A 810 -24.18 9.42 -3.77
N ARG A 811 -24.29 10.71 -3.45
CA ARG A 811 -24.90 11.74 -4.31
C ARG A 811 -23.87 12.75 -4.84
N SER A 812 -22.58 12.53 -4.57
CA SER A 812 -21.50 13.41 -4.99
C SER A 812 -21.34 13.36 -6.51
N ARG A 813 -21.62 14.51 -7.16
CA ARG A 813 -21.39 14.66 -8.60
C ARG A 813 -19.91 14.66 -8.93
N ARG A 814 -19.06 15.20 -8.05
CA ARG A 814 -17.61 15.24 -8.24
C ARG A 814 -17.03 13.83 -8.25
N PHE A 815 -17.30 13.03 -7.22
CA PHE A 815 -16.81 11.66 -7.14
C PHE A 815 -17.25 10.83 -8.36
N ALA A 816 -18.54 10.89 -8.71
CA ALA A 816 -19.05 10.19 -9.89
C ALA A 816 -18.39 10.64 -11.20
N ARG A 817 -18.18 11.96 -11.41
CA ARG A 817 -17.47 12.46 -12.59
C ARG A 817 -16.02 11.98 -12.65
N GLN A 818 -15.28 12.10 -11.54
CA GLN A 818 -13.87 11.72 -11.47
C GLN A 818 -13.70 10.21 -11.70
N LEU A 819 -14.53 9.39 -11.06
CA LEU A 819 -14.53 7.95 -11.24
C LEU A 819 -14.80 7.54 -12.70
N VAL A 820 -15.83 8.13 -13.33
CA VAL A 820 -16.19 7.84 -14.73
C VAL A 820 -15.11 8.31 -15.70
N ASP A 821 -14.58 9.51 -15.51
CA ASP A 821 -13.57 10.06 -16.41
C ASP A 821 -12.28 9.25 -16.34
N ALA A 822 -11.81 8.95 -15.13
CA ALA A 822 -10.64 8.10 -14.91
C ALA A 822 -10.82 6.71 -15.52
N THR A 823 -11.98 6.08 -15.30
CA THR A 823 -12.26 4.72 -15.81
C THR A 823 -12.38 4.70 -17.33
N ARG A 824 -13.05 5.68 -17.93
CA ARG A 824 -13.19 5.78 -19.40
C ARG A 824 -11.87 6.04 -20.10
N SER A 825 -10.91 6.64 -19.40
CA SER A 825 -9.60 7.02 -19.94
C SER A 825 -8.59 5.87 -19.95
N LEU A 826 -8.91 4.75 -19.30
CA LEU A 826 -8.08 3.54 -19.32
C LEU A 826 -7.89 3.04 -20.76
N ARG A 827 -6.63 2.88 -21.15
CA ARG A 827 -6.28 2.30 -22.45
C ARG A 827 -6.29 0.78 -22.37
N VAL A 828 -7.28 0.20 -23.04
CA VAL A 828 -7.43 -1.25 -23.20
C VAL A 828 -6.79 -1.66 -24.52
N GLY A 829 -5.81 -2.56 -24.46
CA GLY A 829 -5.04 -2.93 -25.64
C GLY A 829 -4.13 -4.14 -25.43
N PRO A 830 -3.46 -4.62 -26.50
CA PRO A 830 -2.57 -5.76 -26.40
C PRO A 830 -1.32 -5.41 -25.57
N PRO A 831 -0.70 -6.41 -24.92
CA PRO A 831 0.39 -6.16 -23.98
C PRO A 831 1.71 -5.73 -24.63
N HIS A 832 1.86 -5.87 -25.96
CA HIS A 832 3.02 -5.35 -26.70
C HIS A 832 2.86 -3.87 -27.09
N ASP A 833 1.67 -3.29 -26.94
CA ASP A 833 1.47 -1.84 -27.05
C ASP A 833 1.87 -1.18 -25.72
N PRO A 834 2.92 -0.34 -25.68
CA PRO A 834 3.37 0.29 -24.44
C PRO A 834 2.33 1.23 -23.80
N LEU A 835 1.33 1.68 -24.58
CA LEU A 835 0.23 2.52 -24.10
C LEU A 835 -0.85 1.73 -23.37
N SER A 836 -0.84 0.40 -23.45
CA SER A 836 -1.83 -0.46 -22.80
C SER A 836 -1.69 -0.42 -21.28
N GLU A 837 -2.76 0.00 -20.62
CA GLU A 837 -2.87 0.00 -19.15
C GLU A 837 -3.69 -1.20 -18.65
N MET A 838 -4.53 -1.75 -19.52
CA MET A 838 -5.38 -2.89 -19.24
C MET A 838 -5.33 -3.88 -20.40
N GLY A 839 -4.87 -5.09 -20.11
CA GLY A 839 -4.86 -6.20 -21.06
C GLY A 839 -6.25 -6.82 -21.28
N PRO A 840 -6.34 -7.93 -22.02
CA PRO A 840 -7.58 -8.67 -22.21
C PRO A 840 -7.99 -9.40 -20.93
N VAL A 841 -9.25 -9.85 -20.87
CA VAL A 841 -9.60 -10.97 -19.98
C VAL A 841 -8.96 -12.26 -20.52
N ILE A 842 -8.65 -13.23 -19.67
CA ILE A 842 -7.83 -14.40 -20.07
C ILE A 842 -8.50 -15.24 -21.17
N GLU A 843 -9.81 -15.38 -21.10
CA GLU A 843 -10.67 -16.15 -22.00
C GLU A 843 -11.90 -15.31 -22.38
N GLU A 844 -12.56 -15.69 -23.48
CA GLU A 844 -13.79 -15.02 -23.91
C GLU A 844 -14.83 -15.07 -22.78
N PRO A 845 -15.44 -13.94 -22.38
CA PRO A 845 -16.42 -13.92 -21.30
C PRO A 845 -17.58 -14.89 -21.54
N GLN A 846 -17.80 -15.79 -20.57
CA GLN A 846 -18.92 -16.72 -20.54
C GLN A 846 -19.57 -16.73 -19.14
N GLY A 847 -20.76 -17.31 -19.02
CA GLY A 847 -21.44 -17.53 -17.75
C GLY A 847 -21.55 -16.28 -16.87
N LYS A 848 -20.95 -16.34 -15.67
CA LYS A 848 -21.00 -15.24 -14.69
C LYS A 848 -20.37 -13.95 -15.19
N LEU A 849 -19.22 -14.01 -15.89
CA LEU A 849 -18.54 -12.81 -16.37
C LEU A 849 -19.28 -12.16 -17.53
N ALA A 850 -19.79 -12.96 -18.48
CA ALA A 850 -20.62 -12.44 -19.57
C ALA A 850 -21.84 -11.70 -19.02
N TRP A 851 -22.55 -12.30 -18.07
CA TRP A 851 -23.67 -11.67 -17.38
C TRP A 851 -23.27 -10.36 -16.69
N ALA A 852 -22.12 -10.35 -15.99
CA ALA A 852 -21.61 -9.17 -15.32
C ALA A 852 -21.21 -8.04 -16.28
N LEU A 853 -20.94 -8.34 -17.56
CA LEU A 853 -20.62 -7.34 -18.57
C LEU A 853 -21.87 -6.86 -19.33
N THR A 854 -22.92 -7.66 -19.46
CA THR A 854 -24.05 -7.32 -20.36
C THR A 854 -25.37 -7.02 -19.64
N GLU A 855 -25.65 -7.68 -18.53
CA GLU A 855 -26.97 -7.67 -17.87
C GLU A 855 -26.99 -6.80 -16.61
N LEU A 856 -28.13 -6.22 -16.24
CA LEU A 856 -28.33 -5.47 -15.00
C LEU A 856 -29.46 -6.09 -14.18
N GLU A 857 -29.38 -6.03 -12.85
CA GLU A 857 -30.50 -6.39 -11.97
C GLU A 857 -31.50 -5.23 -11.84
N GLU A 858 -32.69 -5.50 -11.30
CA GLU A 858 -33.71 -4.47 -11.06
C GLU A 858 -33.17 -3.36 -10.14
N GLY A 859 -33.36 -2.11 -10.56
CA GLY A 859 -32.86 -0.93 -9.84
C GLY A 859 -31.38 -0.59 -10.13
N GLU A 860 -30.65 -1.45 -10.84
CA GLU A 860 -29.30 -1.13 -11.31
C GLU A 860 -29.33 -0.34 -12.62
N SER A 861 -28.30 0.48 -12.84
CA SER A 861 -28.03 1.11 -14.12
C SER A 861 -26.53 1.26 -14.37
N TRP A 862 -26.16 1.37 -15.64
CA TRP A 862 -24.78 1.62 -16.04
C TRP A 862 -24.42 3.09 -15.84
N LEU A 863 -23.54 3.38 -14.89
CA LEU A 863 -22.84 4.66 -14.84
C LEU A 863 -21.79 4.74 -15.97
N LEU A 864 -21.15 3.61 -16.27
CA LEU A 864 -20.33 3.39 -17.45
C LEU A 864 -20.59 1.98 -17.97
N LYS A 865 -21.12 1.84 -19.19
CA LYS A 865 -21.40 0.51 -19.77
C LYS A 865 -20.12 -0.08 -20.38
N PRO A 866 -19.73 -1.31 -20.03
CA PRO A 866 -18.60 -1.99 -20.67
C PRO A 866 -18.96 -2.34 -22.13
N ARG A 867 -17.95 -2.37 -23.00
CA ARG A 867 -18.09 -2.68 -24.42
C ARG A 867 -16.96 -3.59 -24.86
N ARG A 868 -17.28 -4.62 -25.64
CA ARG A 868 -16.28 -5.37 -26.38
C ARG A 868 -15.63 -4.46 -27.42
N LEU A 869 -14.33 -4.54 -27.60
CA LEU A 869 -13.65 -3.83 -28.68
C LEU A 869 -13.91 -4.55 -30.01
N GLU A 870 -14.44 -3.84 -31.01
CA GLU A 870 -14.90 -4.45 -32.28
C GLU A 870 -13.75 -4.94 -33.17
N ASP A 871 -12.63 -4.20 -33.18
CA ASP A 871 -11.44 -4.50 -34.00
C ASP A 871 -10.41 -5.38 -33.29
N ALA A 872 -10.80 -6.04 -32.18
CA ALA A 872 -9.91 -6.86 -31.36
C ALA A 872 -10.50 -8.27 -31.13
N ASP A 873 -9.68 -9.16 -30.57
CA ASP A 873 -10.11 -10.45 -30.04
C ASP A 873 -11.28 -10.26 -29.04
N ALA A 874 -12.22 -11.22 -28.98
CA ALA A 874 -13.40 -11.20 -28.13
C ALA A 874 -13.09 -11.06 -26.61
N ARG A 875 -11.83 -11.28 -26.23
CA ARG A 875 -11.30 -11.08 -24.89
C ARG A 875 -11.08 -9.62 -24.48
N TYR A 876 -11.10 -8.65 -25.40
CA TYR A 876 -10.88 -7.24 -25.05
C TYR A 876 -12.19 -6.50 -24.74
N TRP A 877 -12.30 -6.00 -23.51
CA TRP A 877 -13.47 -5.30 -23.00
C TRP A 877 -13.09 -4.00 -22.31
N THR A 878 -13.82 -2.92 -22.56
CA THR A 878 -13.71 -1.70 -21.76
C THR A 878 -14.29 -1.92 -20.37
N PRO A 879 -13.78 -1.23 -19.33
CA PRO A 879 -14.31 -1.33 -17.98
C PRO A 879 -15.76 -0.85 -17.85
N GLY A 880 -16.48 -1.41 -16.88
CA GLY A 880 -17.88 -1.11 -16.57
C GLY A 880 -18.09 -0.66 -15.11
N ILE A 881 -19.05 0.23 -14.90
CA ILE A 881 -19.46 0.69 -13.56
C ILE A 881 -20.98 0.64 -13.44
N ARG A 882 -21.47 -0.16 -12.49
CA ARG A 882 -22.88 -0.26 -12.11
C ARG A 882 -23.17 0.68 -10.94
N ILE A 883 -24.35 1.27 -10.92
CA ILE A 883 -24.90 1.99 -9.76
C ILE A 883 -26.22 1.38 -9.35
N GLY A 884 -26.53 1.45 -8.06
CA GLY A 884 -27.79 0.91 -7.53
C GLY A 884 -27.70 -0.55 -7.09
N VAL A 885 -26.48 -1.11 -6.99
CA VAL A 885 -26.27 -2.49 -6.50
C VAL A 885 -26.89 -2.63 -5.12
N ARG A 886 -27.80 -3.59 -4.96
CA ARG A 886 -28.60 -3.76 -3.74
C ARG A 886 -27.94 -4.77 -2.79
N PRO A 887 -28.09 -4.57 -1.46
CA PRO A 887 -27.68 -5.58 -0.49
C PRO A 887 -28.33 -6.93 -0.79
N GLY A 888 -27.50 -7.98 -0.88
CA GLY A 888 -27.94 -9.34 -1.17
C GLY A 888 -28.22 -9.66 -2.63
N SER A 889 -28.07 -8.70 -3.56
CA SER A 889 -28.21 -8.98 -4.99
C SER A 889 -27.13 -9.94 -5.50
N ARG A 890 -27.34 -10.50 -6.69
CA ARG A 890 -26.34 -11.36 -7.33
C ARG A 890 -25.02 -10.61 -7.48
N PHE A 891 -25.05 -9.35 -7.93
CA PHE A 891 -23.81 -8.58 -8.08
C PHE A 891 -23.09 -8.32 -6.75
N HIS A 892 -23.82 -8.17 -5.65
CA HIS A 892 -23.23 -8.01 -4.32
C HIS A 892 -22.56 -9.30 -3.82
N ARG A 893 -23.16 -10.47 -4.06
CA ARG A 893 -22.74 -11.75 -3.46
C ARG A 893 -21.77 -12.57 -4.31
N GLU A 894 -21.85 -12.49 -5.63
CA GLU A 894 -21.06 -13.33 -6.55
C GLU A 894 -19.81 -12.61 -7.05
N GLU A 895 -18.68 -13.31 -7.09
CA GLU A 895 -17.41 -12.82 -7.65
C GLU A 895 -17.35 -13.11 -9.16
N PHE A 896 -17.01 -12.10 -9.98
CA PHE A 896 -17.05 -12.20 -11.45
C PHE A 896 -15.70 -12.22 -12.14
N PHE A 897 -14.63 -11.78 -11.46
CA PHE A 897 -13.26 -11.83 -11.96
C PHE A 897 -13.05 -11.15 -13.32
N GLY A 898 -13.49 -9.89 -13.43
CA GLY A 898 -13.34 -9.10 -14.65
C GLY A 898 -13.59 -7.61 -14.43
N PRO A 899 -13.57 -6.78 -15.49
CA PRO A 899 -13.41 -5.33 -15.36
C PRO A 899 -14.75 -4.63 -15.08
N VAL A 900 -15.43 -4.99 -13.98
CA VAL A 900 -16.74 -4.44 -13.60
C VAL A 900 -16.77 -4.07 -12.12
N LEU A 901 -17.08 -2.80 -11.84
CA LEU A 901 -17.26 -2.25 -10.50
C LEU A 901 -18.74 -2.04 -10.19
N GLY A 902 -19.18 -2.41 -8.98
CA GLY A 902 -20.52 -2.10 -8.47
C GLY A 902 -20.51 -1.03 -7.39
N ILE A 903 -21.35 -0.02 -7.52
CA ILE A 903 -21.50 1.03 -6.51
C ILE A 903 -22.74 0.75 -5.65
N MET A 904 -22.50 0.63 -4.35
CA MET A 904 -23.51 0.54 -3.31
C MET A 904 -23.58 1.85 -2.52
N HIS A 905 -24.73 2.10 -1.90
CA HIS A 905 -24.93 3.25 -1.02
C HIS A 905 -25.29 2.79 0.38
N ALA A 906 -24.63 3.36 1.39
CA ALA A 906 -24.91 3.14 2.80
C ALA A 906 -25.23 4.48 3.50
N ALA A 907 -26.16 4.47 4.44
CA ALA A 907 -26.55 5.66 5.20
C ALA A 907 -25.53 6.05 6.27
N SER A 908 -24.82 5.07 6.83
CA SER A 908 -23.80 5.23 7.87
C SER A 908 -22.57 4.36 7.60
N LEU A 909 -21.48 4.62 8.31
CA LEU A 909 -20.27 3.79 8.25
C LEU A 909 -20.55 2.37 8.77
N GLU A 910 -21.32 2.24 9.85
CA GLU A 910 -21.75 0.95 10.41
C GLU A 910 -22.45 0.09 9.36
N GLN A 911 -23.46 0.64 8.67
CA GLN A 911 -24.14 -0.07 7.59
C GLN A 911 -23.18 -0.41 6.44
N ALA A 912 -22.21 0.47 6.12
CA ALA A 912 -21.23 0.17 5.09
C ALA A 912 -20.34 -1.04 5.46
N ILE A 913 -19.96 -1.15 6.73
CA ILE A 913 -19.21 -2.29 7.27
C ILE A 913 -20.07 -3.56 7.24
N GLU A 914 -21.34 -3.49 7.62
CA GLU A 914 -22.27 -4.61 7.51
C GLU A 914 -22.36 -5.12 6.07
N LEU A 915 -22.49 -4.22 5.08
CA LEU A 915 -22.52 -4.58 3.66
C LEU A 915 -21.19 -5.20 3.21
N GLN A 916 -20.06 -4.60 3.60
CA GLN A 916 -18.73 -5.12 3.28
C GLN A 916 -18.51 -6.53 3.87
N ASN A 917 -19.02 -6.78 5.08
CA ASN A 917 -18.91 -8.07 5.77
C ASN A 917 -19.96 -9.09 5.33
N ALA A 918 -21.05 -8.65 4.72
CA ALA A 918 -22.16 -9.52 4.38
C ALA A 918 -21.77 -10.58 3.34
N VAL A 919 -20.76 -10.34 2.49
CA VAL A 919 -20.30 -11.32 1.49
C VAL A 919 -19.64 -12.55 2.14
N ASP A 920 -19.67 -13.69 1.44
CA ASP A 920 -19.13 -14.96 1.93
C ASP A 920 -17.58 -14.98 2.00
N TYR A 921 -16.94 -13.92 1.51
CA TYR A 921 -15.50 -13.77 1.35
C TYR A 921 -14.94 -12.75 2.36
N GLY A 922 -13.63 -12.80 2.59
CA GLY A 922 -12.94 -11.93 3.53
C GLY A 922 -11.47 -11.73 3.18
N LEU A 923 -11.16 -11.45 1.91
CA LEU A 923 -9.78 -11.33 1.45
C LEU A 923 -9.21 -9.93 1.68
N THR A 924 -9.61 -8.95 0.88
CA THR A 924 -9.17 -7.55 1.02
C THR A 924 -10.34 -6.61 1.31
N ALA A 925 -10.09 -5.57 2.09
CA ALA A 925 -11.06 -4.53 2.41
C ALA A 925 -10.36 -3.17 2.48
N GLY A 926 -10.99 -2.14 1.90
CA GLY A 926 -10.47 -0.78 1.89
C GLY A 926 -11.36 0.21 2.62
N LEU A 927 -10.75 1.23 3.23
CA LEU A 927 -11.41 2.41 3.78
C LEU A 927 -10.70 3.68 3.33
N HIS A 928 -11.43 4.60 2.70
CA HIS A 928 -10.99 5.99 2.55
C HIS A 928 -11.70 6.85 3.60
N THR A 929 -10.92 7.44 4.50
CA THR A 929 -11.37 8.37 5.55
C THR A 929 -10.21 9.25 5.99
N LEU A 930 -10.49 10.50 6.40
CA LEU A 930 -9.52 11.34 7.12
C LEU A 930 -9.89 11.47 8.61
N ASP A 931 -10.88 10.69 9.06
CA ASP A 931 -11.38 10.67 10.43
C ASP A 931 -10.84 9.44 11.19
N PRO A 932 -10.03 9.62 12.25
CA PRO A 932 -9.55 8.53 13.09
C PRO A 932 -10.67 7.70 13.74
N ASP A 933 -11.81 8.31 14.06
CA ASP A 933 -12.94 7.61 14.71
C ASP A 933 -13.59 6.62 13.73
N ASP A 934 -13.67 6.99 12.44
CA ASP A 934 -14.12 6.08 11.37
C ASP A 934 -13.17 4.88 11.25
N LEU A 935 -11.85 5.14 11.33
CA LEU A 935 -10.83 4.09 11.23
C LEU A 935 -10.91 3.12 12.42
N GLU A 936 -11.06 3.63 13.64
CA GLU A 936 -11.19 2.81 14.85
C GLU A 936 -12.40 1.88 14.74
N GLN A 937 -13.58 2.43 14.44
CA GLN A 937 -14.81 1.66 14.27
C GLN A 937 -14.67 0.58 13.18
N TRP A 938 -14.05 0.94 12.05
CA TRP A 938 -13.84 0.01 10.95
C TRP A 938 -12.88 -1.13 11.31
N LEU A 939 -11.74 -0.82 11.93
CA LEU A 939 -10.73 -1.81 12.33
C LEU A 939 -11.23 -2.81 13.38
N GLU A 940 -12.20 -2.43 14.21
CA GLU A 940 -12.81 -3.30 15.21
C GLU A 940 -13.71 -4.37 14.60
N THR A 941 -14.43 -4.03 13.52
CA THR A 941 -15.59 -4.81 13.05
C THR A 941 -15.44 -5.36 11.63
N VAL A 942 -14.53 -4.85 10.80
CA VAL A 942 -14.29 -5.37 9.44
C VAL A 942 -13.76 -6.81 9.47
N GLN A 943 -14.29 -7.65 8.58
CA GLN A 943 -13.97 -9.07 8.50
C GLN A 943 -13.23 -9.42 7.20
N ALA A 944 -11.96 -9.01 7.12
CA ALA A 944 -11.06 -9.38 6.03
C ALA A 944 -9.63 -9.59 6.52
N GLY A 945 -8.85 -10.40 5.79
CA GLY A 945 -7.47 -10.69 6.13
C GLY A 945 -6.50 -9.55 5.81
N ASN A 946 -6.72 -8.78 4.74
CA ASN A 946 -5.86 -7.66 4.35
C ASN A 946 -6.67 -6.35 4.31
N LEU A 947 -6.27 -5.39 5.13
CA LEU A 947 -6.93 -4.10 5.32
C LEU A 947 -6.09 -2.97 4.76
N TYR A 948 -6.69 -2.04 4.03
CA TYR A 948 -6.00 -0.91 3.43
C TYR A 948 -6.73 0.40 3.71
N VAL A 949 -5.98 1.44 4.08
CA VAL A 949 -6.54 2.74 4.48
C VAL A 949 -5.91 3.85 3.66
N ASN A 950 -6.76 4.64 2.98
CA ASN A 950 -6.36 5.75 2.10
C ASN A 950 -5.37 5.34 1.00
N ARG A 951 -5.59 4.16 0.42
CA ARG A 951 -4.84 3.60 -0.70
C ARG A 951 -5.63 2.48 -1.38
N GLY A 952 -5.18 2.05 -2.56
CA GLY A 952 -5.71 0.87 -3.23
C GLY A 952 -5.53 -0.44 -2.45
N ILE A 953 -6.38 -1.43 -2.73
CA ILE A 953 -6.46 -2.71 -2.00
C ILE A 953 -5.71 -3.87 -2.69
N THR A 954 -4.94 -3.57 -3.75
CA THR A 954 -4.21 -4.54 -4.57
C THR A 954 -2.71 -4.27 -4.53
N GLY A 955 -1.89 -5.24 -4.93
CA GLY A 955 -0.43 -5.08 -4.96
C GLY A 955 0.18 -5.24 -3.57
N ALA A 956 -0.23 -6.29 -2.85
CA ALA A 956 0.37 -6.64 -1.58
C ALA A 956 1.84 -7.01 -1.80
N ILE A 957 2.72 -6.48 -0.97
CA ILE A 957 4.16 -6.71 -1.03
C ILE A 957 4.52 -7.69 0.09
N VAL A 958 5.31 -8.73 -0.24
CA VAL A 958 5.82 -9.74 0.71
C VAL A 958 6.41 -9.07 1.95
N GLN A 959 6.18 -9.66 3.12
CA GLN A 959 6.44 -9.09 4.45
C GLN A 959 5.63 -7.83 4.78
N ARG A 960 5.51 -6.83 3.90
CA ARG A 960 4.82 -5.58 4.22
C ARG A 960 3.34 -5.83 4.45
N GLN A 961 2.66 -6.50 3.53
CA GLN A 961 1.26 -6.88 3.67
C GLN A 961 1.08 -8.37 3.41
N PRO A 962 1.50 -9.27 4.33
CA PRO A 962 1.32 -10.71 4.17
C PRO A 962 -0.10 -11.02 3.69
N PHE A 963 -0.22 -11.83 2.65
CA PHE A 963 -1.45 -11.90 1.87
C PHE A 963 -2.22 -13.20 2.15
N GLY A 964 -3.50 -13.04 2.47
CA GLY A 964 -4.41 -14.18 2.65
C GLY A 964 -5.71 -13.78 3.35
N GLY A 965 -6.78 -14.53 3.12
CA GLY A 965 -8.14 -14.15 3.49
C GLY A 965 -8.74 -14.89 4.67
N TRP A 966 -9.95 -14.48 5.05
CA TRP A 966 -10.85 -15.19 5.98
C TRP A 966 -12.09 -15.70 5.24
N LYS A 967 -12.94 -16.46 5.94
CA LYS A 967 -14.17 -17.05 5.37
C LYS A 967 -13.83 -17.89 4.12
N ARG A 968 -14.61 -17.81 3.04
CA ARG A 968 -14.36 -18.55 1.79
C ARG A 968 -13.17 -18.05 0.97
N SER A 969 -12.41 -17.08 1.45
CA SER A 969 -11.16 -16.64 0.81
C SER A 969 -9.93 -17.44 1.28
N SER A 970 -10.09 -18.36 2.23
CA SER A 970 -9.03 -19.28 2.66
C SER A 970 -9.62 -20.65 3.02
N VAL A 971 -8.92 -21.73 2.67
CA VAL A 971 -9.23 -23.10 3.08
C VAL A 971 -8.01 -23.69 3.80
N GLY A 972 -8.24 -24.32 4.96
CA GLY A 972 -7.17 -24.86 5.80
C GLY A 972 -6.76 -23.91 6.92
N ALA A 973 -5.47 -23.90 7.28
CA ALA A 973 -4.98 -23.17 8.46
C ALA A 973 -5.08 -21.64 8.34
N GLY A 974 -5.03 -21.09 7.11
CA GLY A 974 -5.18 -19.66 6.84
C GLY A 974 -3.99 -18.80 7.28
N ALA A 975 -2.77 -19.37 7.27
CA ALA A 975 -1.54 -18.59 7.38
C ALA A 975 -1.27 -17.88 6.05
N LYS A 976 -0.88 -16.61 6.11
CA LYS A 976 -0.74 -15.74 4.94
C LYS A 976 0.54 -16.03 4.17
N ALA A 977 0.45 -16.07 2.84
CA ALA A 977 1.62 -16.09 1.98
C ALA A 977 2.47 -14.84 2.21
N GLY A 978 3.80 -15.01 2.24
CA GLY A 978 4.74 -13.92 2.53
C GLY A 978 4.65 -13.41 3.97
N GLY A 979 4.04 -14.19 4.87
CA GLY A 979 3.96 -13.95 6.31
C GLY A 979 4.78 -14.94 7.13
N PRO A 980 4.94 -14.67 8.44
CA PRO A 980 5.87 -15.40 9.30
C PRO A 980 5.44 -16.86 9.56
N ASN A 981 4.16 -17.22 9.38
CA ASN A 981 3.67 -18.58 9.69
C ASN A 981 3.46 -19.47 8.47
N TYR A 982 3.68 -18.98 7.25
CA TYR A 982 3.34 -19.77 6.05
C TYR A 982 4.07 -21.12 6.01
N LEU A 983 5.36 -21.13 6.36
CA LEU A 983 6.18 -22.35 6.37
C LEU A 983 5.80 -23.32 7.49
N VAL A 984 5.31 -22.81 8.63
CA VAL A 984 4.94 -23.63 9.81
C VAL A 984 3.86 -24.65 9.45
N GLY A 985 2.99 -24.27 8.53
CA GLY A 985 1.92 -25.12 8.03
C GLY A 985 2.42 -26.25 7.14
N LEU A 986 3.55 -26.13 6.43
CA LEU A 986 3.95 -27.00 5.30
C LEU A 986 4.62 -28.33 5.70
N GLY A 987 4.28 -28.81 6.89
CA GLY A 987 4.71 -30.10 7.42
C GLY A 987 3.87 -30.44 8.63
N SER A 988 4.44 -31.27 9.51
CA SER A 988 3.90 -31.59 10.81
C SER A 988 4.92 -31.30 11.90
N TRP A 989 4.48 -31.30 13.15
CA TRP A 989 5.33 -31.03 14.30
C TRP A 989 5.25 -32.21 15.26
N ARG A 990 6.41 -32.65 15.74
CA ARG A 990 6.53 -33.69 16.75
C ARG A 990 6.92 -33.09 18.09
N ALA A 991 6.24 -33.49 19.16
CA ALA A 991 6.57 -33.02 20.51
C ALA A 991 7.95 -33.53 20.95
N THR A 992 8.65 -32.71 21.72
CA THR A 992 9.89 -33.12 22.41
C THR A 992 9.83 -32.74 23.88
N SER A 993 10.58 -33.46 24.72
CA SER A 993 10.59 -33.25 26.18
C SER A 993 11.15 -31.88 26.62
N GLY A 994 11.74 -31.10 25.71
CA GLY A 994 12.42 -29.86 26.04
C GLY A 994 13.67 -30.05 26.90
N GLY A 995 14.31 -28.94 27.30
CA GLY A 995 15.52 -28.91 28.13
C GLY A 995 15.35 -29.45 29.57
N PRO A 996 16.40 -29.40 30.41
CA PRO A 996 16.44 -30.01 31.75
C PRO A 996 15.29 -29.52 32.66
N SER A 997 14.92 -30.34 33.66
CA SER A 997 13.84 -30.06 34.63
C SER A 997 14.03 -28.72 35.34
N SER A 998 12.94 -27.97 35.53
CA SER A 998 12.97 -26.67 36.23
C SER A 998 13.27 -26.86 37.71
N GLN A 999 14.08 -25.98 38.31
CA GLN A 999 14.35 -26.01 39.75
C GLN A 999 13.22 -25.37 40.58
N SER A 1000 12.32 -24.63 39.91
CA SER A 1000 11.12 -24.00 40.50
C SER A 1000 9.83 -24.56 39.92
N LEU A 1001 8.83 -24.79 40.79
CA LEU A 1001 7.49 -25.31 40.47
C LEU A 1001 6.39 -24.25 40.57
N HIS A 1002 6.73 -22.98 40.77
CA HIS A 1002 5.74 -21.93 40.95
C HIS A 1002 5.04 -21.56 39.63
N LEU A 1003 3.76 -21.19 39.72
CA LEU A 1003 2.94 -20.68 38.61
C LEU A 1003 3.01 -19.14 38.48
N ARG A 1004 4.04 -18.51 39.04
CA ARG A 1004 4.24 -17.05 38.97
C ARG A 1004 4.43 -16.62 37.51
N GLY A 1005 3.76 -15.54 37.11
CA GLY A 1005 3.79 -15.01 35.73
C GLY A 1005 2.74 -15.59 34.78
N LEU A 1006 1.87 -16.48 35.24
CA LEU A 1006 0.73 -16.99 34.47
C LEU A 1006 -0.55 -16.21 34.79
N ASP A 1007 -1.46 -16.15 33.80
CA ASP A 1007 -2.82 -15.63 33.96
C ASP A 1007 -3.53 -16.39 35.10
N THR A 1008 -4.25 -15.67 35.97
CA THR A 1008 -4.91 -16.25 37.14
C THR A 1008 -5.93 -17.33 36.78
N ARG A 1009 -6.62 -17.20 35.63
CA ARG A 1009 -7.56 -18.20 35.11
C ARG A 1009 -6.83 -19.49 34.71
N ILE A 1010 -5.66 -19.34 34.08
CA ILE A 1010 -4.80 -20.47 33.67
C ILE A 1010 -4.19 -21.13 34.90
N ALA A 1011 -3.68 -20.34 35.85
CA ALA A 1011 -3.13 -20.86 37.10
C ALA A 1011 -4.18 -21.65 37.90
N ALA A 1012 -5.39 -21.10 38.07
CA ALA A 1012 -6.49 -21.78 38.75
C ALA A 1012 -6.88 -23.10 38.06
N LEU A 1013 -6.89 -23.13 36.72
CA LEU A 1013 -7.16 -24.35 35.96
C LEU A 1013 -6.07 -25.42 36.18
N ILE A 1014 -4.79 -25.01 36.17
CA ILE A 1014 -3.65 -25.91 36.43
C ILE A 1014 -3.70 -26.43 37.87
N GLU A 1015 -3.98 -25.59 38.87
CA GLU A 1015 -4.12 -25.98 40.28
C GLU A 1015 -5.28 -26.94 40.49
N ALA A 1016 -6.43 -26.69 39.84
CA ALA A 1016 -7.59 -27.59 39.87
C ALA A 1016 -7.28 -28.96 39.25
N ALA A 1017 -6.38 -29.02 38.27
CA ALA A 1017 -5.96 -30.26 37.60
C ALA A 1017 -4.83 -31.00 38.33
N GLN A 1018 -4.02 -30.31 39.14
CA GLN A 1018 -2.82 -30.85 39.78
C GLN A 1018 -3.02 -32.18 40.52
N PRO A 1019 -4.11 -32.41 41.29
CA PRO A 1019 -4.32 -33.68 41.98
C PRO A 1019 -4.48 -34.89 41.05
N SER A 1020 -4.81 -34.65 39.78
CA SER A 1020 -5.05 -35.68 38.76
C SER A 1020 -3.85 -35.88 37.82
N LEU A 1021 -2.73 -35.22 38.06
CA LEU A 1021 -1.53 -35.27 37.21
C LEU A 1021 -0.33 -35.81 38.00
N SER A 1022 0.51 -36.62 37.34
CA SER A 1022 1.84 -36.91 37.87
C SER A 1022 2.73 -35.67 37.84
N TYR A 1023 3.87 -35.73 38.54
CA TYR A 1023 4.84 -34.62 38.56
C TYR A 1023 5.29 -34.22 37.15
N ASP A 1024 5.66 -35.20 36.31
CA ASP A 1024 6.17 -34.95 34.97
C ASP A 1024 5.08 -34.35 34.06
N GLU A 1025 3.84 -34.81 34.20
CA GLU A 1025 2.69 -34.30 33.43
C GLU A 1025 2.32 -32.87 33.84
N PHE A 1026 2.34 -32.58 35.14
CA PHE A 1026 2.15 -31.24 35.67
C PHE A 1026 3.26 -30.29 35.21
N GLU A 1027 4.51 -30.73 35.27
CA GLU A 1027 5.68 -29.95 34.83
C GLU A 1027 5.54 -29.60 33.35
N TRP A 1028 5.26 -30.60 32.51
CA TRP A 1028 5.10 -30.44 31.06
C TRP A 1028 3.98 -29.46 30.71
N LEU A 1029 2.84 -29.57 31.40
CA LEU A 1029 1.70 -28.66 31.23
C LEU A 1029 2.06 -27.23 31.63
N ARG A 1030 2.75 -27.06 32.77
CA ARG A 1030 3.24 -25.76 33.26
C ARG A 1030 4.21 -25.11 32.25
N ARG A 1031 5.15 -25.87 31.69
CA ARG A 1031 6.05 -25.37 30.63
C ARG A 1031 5.29 -24.88 29.41
N GLY A 1032 4.27 -25.64 28.99
CA GLY A 1032 3.39 -25.23 27.90
C GLY A 1032 2.71 -23.89 28.16
N ALA A 1033 2.13 -23.72 29.36
CA ALA A 1033 1.48 -22.47 29.76
C ALA A 1033 2.45 -21.26 29.80
N LEU A 1034 3.69 -21.47 30.27
CA LEU A 1034 4.73 -20.43 30.24
C LEU A 1034 5.18 -20.11 28.82
N SER A 1035 5.31 -21.12 27.96
CA SER A 1035 5.62 -20.93 26.54
C SER A 1035 4.51 -20.13 25.84
N ASP A 1036 3.24 -20.37 26.17
CA ASP A 1036 2.12 -19.55 25.67
C ASP A 1036 2.24 -18.10 26.11
N ALA A 1037 2.63 -17.83 27.37
CA ALA A 1037 2.85 -16.47 27.85
C ALA A 1037 3.93 -15.74 27.08
N ILE A 1038 5.05 -16.40 26.82
CA ILE A 1038 6.17 -15.83 26.07
C ILE A 1038 5.79 -15.61 24.60
N ALA A 1039 5.15 -16.58 23.96
CA ALA A 1039 4.70 -16.46 22.58
C ALA A 1039 3.64 -15.35 22.43
N TRP A 1040 2.75 -15.21 23.40
CA TRP A 1040 1.78 -14.11 23.43
C TRP A 1040 2.47 -12.75 23.55
N ASP A 1041 3.38 -12.60 24.51
CA ASP A 1041 4.08 -11.34 24.74
C ASP A 1041 4.99 -10.92 23.57
N ARG A 1042 5.63 -11.88 22.89
CA ARG A 1042 6.59 -11.57 21.82
C ARG A 1042 6.00 -11.55 20.41
N GLU A 1043 4.93 -12.30 20.17
CA GLU A 1043 4.38 -12.53 18.83
C GLU A 1043 2.88 -12.25 18.75
N PHE A 1044 2.06 -13.09 19.38
CA PHE A 1044 0.63 -13.15 19.08
C PHE A 1044 -0.21 -12.02 19.69
N GLY A 1045 0.21 -11.49 20.84
CA GLY A 1045 -0.46 -10.40 21.55
C GLY A 1045 -0.02 -9.01 21.07
N ARG A 1046 0.87 -8.91 20.07
CA ARG A 1046 1.46 -7.63 19.61
C ARG A 1046 0.92 -7.21 18.24
N VAL A 1047 0.92 -5.89 18.02
CA VAL A 1047 0.82 -5.29 16.68
C VAL A 1047 2.22 -4.82 16.29
N LYS A 1048 2.70 -5.23 15.12
CA LYS A 1048 4.06 -4.95 14.65
C LYS A 1048 4.02 -4.20 13.32
N ASP A 1049 4.65 -3.03 13.23
CA ASP A 1049 5.02 -2.50 11.91
C ASP A 1049 6.23 -3.30 11.39
N VAL A 1050 5.96 -4.15 10.41
CA VAL A 1050 6.94 -5.10 9.85
C VAL A 1050 7.84 -4.47 8.78
N SER A 1051 7.64 -3.19 8.45
CA SER A 1051 8.38 -2.48 7.41
C SER A 1051 9.01 -1.16 7.87
N ARG A 1052 8.35 -0.43 8.79
CA ARG A 1052 8.78 0.86 9.34
C ARG A 1052 9.16 1.89 8.28
N LEU A 1053 8.36 2.00 7.21
CA LEU A 1053 8.63 2.93 6.11
C LEU A 1053 8.44 4.41 6.50
N GLY A 1054 7.73 4.70 7.59
CA GLY A 1054 7.46 6.07 8.09
C GLY A 1054 6.43 6.86 7.28
N ILE A 1055 6.31 6.59 5.98
CA ILE A 1055 5.30 7.16 5.08
C ILE A 1055 4.09 6.23 4.85
N GLU A 1056 4.26 4.96 5.22
CA GLU A 1056 3.26 3.91 5.16
C GLU A 1056 3.47 3.01 6.36
N ARG A 1057 2.43 2.82 7.17
CA ARG A 1057 2.45 1.90 8.30
C ARG A 1057 1.93 0.55 7.84
N ASN A 1058 2.74 -0.48 8.00
CA ASN A 1058 2.39 -1.83 7.58
C ASN A 1058 2.36 -2.75 8.79
N LEU A 1059 1.18 -2.84 9.38
CA LEU A 1059 0.96 -3.49 10.65
C LEU A 1059 0.52 -4.94 10.43
N PHE A 1060 1.13 -5.84 11.17
CA PHE A 1060 0.73 -7.23 11.27
C PHE A 1060 0.20 -7.52 12.66
N ARG A 1061 -0.97 -8.17 12.75
CA ARG A 1061 -1.61 -8.55 14.01
C ARG A 1061 -2.33 -9.89 13.91
N TYR A 1062 -2.71 -10.43 15.06
CA TYR A 1062 -3.54 -11.62 15.17
C TYR A 1062 -4.92 -11.25 15.73
N ARG A 1063 -5.96 -12.00 15.33
CA ARG A 1063 -7.34 -11.88 15.81
C ARG A 1063 -7.82 -13.25 16.27
N ALA A 1064 -8.57 -13.29 17.37
CA ALA A 1064 -9.06 -14.54 17.90
C ALA A 1064 -10.03 -15.27 16.93
N ALA A 1065 -10.09 -16.59 17.05
CA ALA A 1065 -10.96 -17.48 16.29
C ALA A 1065 -11.75 -18.41 17.20
N SER A 1066 -12.91 -18.84 16.72
CA SER A 1066 -13.76 -19.83 17.40
C SER A 1066 -13.33 -21.24 17.05
N VAL A 1067 -13.16 -22.12 18.06
CA VAL A 1067 -12.61 -23.48 17.86
C VAL A 1067 -13.40 -24.55 18.63
N ALA A 1068 -13.69 -25.69 17.99
CA ALA A 1068 -14.15 -26.89 18.66
C ALA A 1068 -12.96 -27.79 19.04
N ILE A 1069 -12.77 -28.08 20.32
CA ILE A 1069 -11.73 -29.00 20.80
C ILE A 1069 -12.36 -30.38 21.01
N ARG A 1070 -11.77 -31.43 20.42
CA ARG A 1070 -12.21 -32.82 20.62
C ARG A 1070 -11.07 -33.69 21.11
N ALA A 1071 -11.24 -34.30 22.28
CA ALA A 1071 -10.35 -35.31 22.81
C ALA A 1071 -10.84 -36.72 22.44
N THR A 1072 -9.94 -37.58 21.97
CA THR A 1072 -10.22 -39.01 21.77
C THR A 1072 -10.12 -39.78 23.10
N ALA A 1073 -10.61 -41.02 23.15
CA ALA A 1073 -10.63 -41.83 24.38
C ALA A 1073 -9.25 -42.11 24.98
N ASP A 1074 -8.22 -42.13 24.13
CA ASP A 1074 -6.82 -42.34 24.49
C ASP A 1074 -6.03 -41.03 24.68
N ALA A 1075 -6.70 -39.86 24.63
CA ALA A 1075 -6.06 -38.58 24.83
C ALA A 1075 -5.51 -38.44 26.25
N PRO A 1076 -4.20 -38.21 26.43
CA PRO A 1076 -3.63 -38.00 27.75
C PRO A 1076 -4.15 -36.69 28.34
N TRP A 1077 -4.47 -36.71 29.63
CA TRP A 1077 -5.20 -35.64 30.30
C TRP A 1077 -4.47 -34.29 30.26
N GLN A 1078 -3.16 -34.30 30.47
CA GLN A 1078 -2.27 -33.15 30.32
C GLN A 1078 -2.29 -32.54 28.91
N ALA A 1079 -2.46 -33.34 27.84
CA ALA A 1079 -2.53 -32.81 26.48
C ALA A 1079 -3.87 -32.13 26.21
N VAL A 1080 -4.97 -32.68 26.74
CA VAL A 1080 -6.29 -32.03 26.68
C VAL A 1080 -6.24 -30.67 27.38
N LEU A 1081 -5.70 -30.64 28.60
CA LEU A 1081 -5.53 -29.40 29.37
C LEU A 1081 -4.60 -28.41 28.66
N ARG A 1082 -3.54 -28.87 28.01
CA ARG A 1082 -2.59 -28.02 27.27
C ARG A 1082 -3.27 -27.22 26.15
N VAL A 1083 -4.16 -27.86 25.39
CA VAL A 1083 -4.94 -27.21 24.32
C VAL A 1083 -6.01 -26.30 24.90
N VAL A 1084 -6.65 -26.71 26.01
CA VAL A 1084 -7.62 -25.86 26.71
C VAL A 1084 -6.95 -24.58 27.24
N ILE A 1085 -5.73 -24.67 27.81
CA ILE A 1085 -4.96 -23.50 28.26
C ILE A 1085 -4.67 -22.54 27.10
N ALA A 1086 -4.26 -23.07 25.93
CA ALA A 1086 -4.09 -22.26 24.72
C ALA A 1086 -5.40 -21.57 24.30
N GLY A 1087 -6.53 -22.28 24.39
CA GLY A 1087 -7.87 -21.75 24.16
C GLY A 1087 -8.24 -20.61 25.13
N VAL A 1088 -8.03 -20.80 26.43
CA VAL A 1088 -8.26 -19.77 27.46
C VAL A 1088 -7.41 -18.52 27.22
N ARG A 1089 -6.20 -18.69 26.67
CA ARG A 1089 -5.32 -17.56 26.31
C ARG A 1089 -5.78 -16.83 25.06
N ALA A 1090 -6.08 -17.53 23.97
CA ALA A 1090 -6.10 -16.94 22.63
C ALA A 1090 -7.46 -16.90 21.94
N ALA A 1091 -8.42 -17.74 22.35
CA ALA A 1091 -9.69 -17.89 21.67
C ALA A 1091 -10.69 -16.80 22.07
N ASP A 1092 -11.56 -16.44 21.13
CA ASP A 1092 -12.75 -15.62 21.40
C ASP A 1092 -13.82 -16.50 22.05
N TRP A 1093 -13.96 -17.71 21.49
CA TRP A 1093 -14.83 -18.75 22.02
C TRP A 1093 -14.24 -20.12 21.69
N PHE A 1094 -14.39 -21.09 22.58
CA PHE A 1094 -14.14 -22.50 22.25
C PHE A 1094 -15.06 -23.43 23.02
N SER A 1095 -15.21 -24.66 22.54
CA SER A 1095 -15.88 -25.75 23.24
C SER A 1095 -14.94 -26.93 23.44
N LEU A 1096 -15.18 -27.71 24.49
CA LEU A 1096 -14.44 -28.93 24.79
C LEU A 1096 -15.36 -30.13 24.74
N SER A 1097 -15.01 -31.10 23.90
CA SER A 1097 -15.71 -32.38 23.78
C SER A 1097 -14.79 -33.52 24.24
N VAL A 1098 -15.27 -34.30 25.19
CA VAL A 1098 -14.53 -35.42 25.79
C VAL A 1098 -15.36 -36.71 25.77
N PRO A 1099 -14.72 -37.89 25.74
CA PRO A 1099 -15.43 -39.17 25.67
C PRO A 1099 -15.90 -39.67 27.05
N SER A 1100 -15.37 -39.09 28.13
CA SER A 1100 -15.77 -39.40 29.50
C SER A 1100 -15.70 -38.14 30.37
N GLY A 1101 -16.36 -38.16 31.53
CA GLY A 1101 -16.49 -36.98 32.40
C GLY A 1101 -15.15 -36.44 32.90
N LEU A 1102 -15.10 -35.11 33.12
CA LEU A 1102 -13.92 -34.42 33.65
C LEU A 1102 -13.80 -34.56 35.19
N PRO A 1103 -12.59 -34.46 35.76
CA PRO A 1103 -12.42 -34.26 37.19
C PRO A 1103 -13.26 -33.07 37.69
N ALA A 1104 -13.96 -33.25 38.82
CA ALA A 1104 -14.96 -32.28 39.29
C ALA A 1104 -14.39 -30.86 39.49
N ALA A 1105 -13.15 -30.75 39.98
CA ALA A 1105 -12.46 -29.47 40.15
C ALA A 1105 -12.20 -28.77 38.81
N VAL A 1106 -11.76 -29.52 37.79
CA VAL A 1106 -11.52 -28.98 36.44
C VAL A 1106 -12.83 -28.61 35.76
N ARG A 1107 -13.88 -29.44 35.90
CA ARG A 1107 -15.22 -29.11 35.37
C ARG A 1107 -15.75 -27.80 35.96
N ARG A 1108 -15.56 -27.59 37.26
CA ARG A 1108 -15.94 -26.35 37.94
C ARG A 1108 -15.14 -25.16 37.39
N ALA A 1109 -13.81 -25.29 37.30
CA ALA A 1109 -12.94 -24.24 36.77
C ALA A 1109 -13.32 -23.85 35.32
N LEU A 1110 -13.65 -24.82 34.46
CA LEU A 1110 -14.12 -24.54 33.10
C LEU A 1110 -15.51 -23.91 33.07
N GLY A 1111 -16.40 -24.29 33.99
CA GLY A 1111 -17.71 -23.65 34.15
C GLY A 1111 -17.61 -22.19 34.60
N GLU A 1112 -16.66 -21.86 35.48
CA GLU A 1112 -16.36 -20.48 35.88
C GLU A 1112 -15.77 -19.64 34.75
N LEU A 1113 -15.24 -20.28 33.70
CA LEU A 1113 -14.73 -19.65 32.48
C LEU A 1113 -15.74 -19.67 31.32
N ASP A 1114 -17.00 -20.06 31.59
CA ASP A 1114 -18.07 -20.18 30.59
C ASP A 1114 -17.70 -21.09 29.38
N VAL A 1115 -16.82 -22.07 29.58
CA VAL A 1115 -16.40 -23.01 28.54
C VAL A 1115 -17.41 -24.15 28.43
N PRO A 1116 -18.12 -24.32 27.29
CA PRO A 1116 -19.05 -25.43 27.11
C PRO A 1116 -18.29 -26.76 27.05
N VAL A 1117 -18.65 -27.70 27.93
CA VAL A 1117 -18.09 -29.05 27.97
C VAL A 1117 -19.15 -30.08 27.59
N PHE A 1118 -18.89 -30.84 26.54
CA PHE A 1118 -19.73 -31.94 26.08
C PHE A 1118 -19.06 -33.28 26.45
N VAL A 1119 -19.86 -34.21 26.99
CA VAL A 1119 -19.45 -35.61 27.19
C VAL A 1119 -20.20 -36.43 26.15
N GLU A 1120 -19.50 -36.83 25.11
CA GLU A 1120 -20.12 -37.43 23.91
C GLU A 1120 -19.14 -38.38 23.21
N SER A 1121 -19.65 -39.38 22.49
CA SER A 1121 -18.84 -40.29 21.67
C SER A 1121 -18.23 -39.56 20.46
N ASP A 1122 -17.33 -40.24 19.74
CA ASP A 1122 -16.77 -39.67 18.51
C ASP A 1122 -17.88 -39.50 17.45
N GLU A 1123 -18.81 -40.45 17.36
CA GLU A 1123 -19.96 -40.40 16.45
C GLU A 1123 -20.91 -39.25 16.79
N GLU A 1124 -21.27 -39.09 18.07
CA GLU A 1124 -22.14 -37.99 18.52
C GLU A 1124 -21.52 -36.61 18.23
N TRP A 1125 -20.22 -36.47 18.49
CA TRP A 1125 -19.49 -35.25 18.17
C TRP A 1125 -19.46 -34.97 16.66
N ILE A 1126 -19.21 -36.01 15.86
CA ILE A 1126 -19.20 -35.91 14.39
C ILE A 1126 -20.58 -35.47 13.88
N GLU A 1127 -21.68 -36.05 14.38
CA GLU A 1127 -23.04 -35.66 13.98
C GLU A 1127 -23.35 -34.21 14.35
N ARG A 1128 -22.94 -33.77 15.55
CA ARG A 1128 -23.08 -32.37 15.97
C ARG A 1128 -22.26 -31.43 15.09
N MET A 1129 -21.05 -31.82 14.71
CA MET A 1129 -20.23 -31.07 13.75
C MET A 1129 -20.78 -31.13 12.32
N ALA A 1130 -21.54 -32.15 11.95
CA ALA A 1130 -22.23 -32.24 10.66
C ALA A 1130 -23.55 -31.45 10.62
N GLY A 1131 -24.01 -30.94 11.76
CA GLY A 1131 -25.23 -30.13 11.88
C GLY A 1131 -26.52 -30.93 12.11
N ALA A 1132 -26.43 -32.22 12.46
CA ALA A 1132 -27.58 -32.99 12.90
C ALA A 1132 -27.82 -32.73 14.40
N ALA A 1133 -29.00 -32.22 14.76
CA ALA A 1133 -29.45 -32.30 16.15
C ALA A 1133 -29.62 -33.78 16.54
N PRO A 1134 -29.26 -34.20 17.76
CA PRO A 1134 -29.58 -35.55 18.22
C PRO A 1134 -31.10 -35.74 18.16
N ALA A 1135 -31.53 -36.86 17.58
CA ALA A 1135 -32.93 -37.23 17.53
C ALA A 1135 -33.47 -37.43 18.95
N ASP A 1136 -34.49 -36.67 19.33
CA ASP A 1136 -35.28 -36.90 20.53
C ASP A 1136 -36.01 -38.24 20.40
N GLU A 1137 -35.39 -39.32 20.86
CA GLU A 1137 -36.08 -40.54 21.26
C GLU A 1137 -36.08 -40.64 22.79
N ALA A 1138 -37.13 -40.09 23.40
CA ALA A 1138 -37.94 -40.76 24.43
C ALA A 1138 -38.85 -39.74 25.10
N LEU A 1139 -40.14 -39.76 24.74
CA LEU A 1139 -41.30 -39.62 25.64
C LEU A 1139 -42.57 -39.83 24.80
N GLU A 1140 -42.84 -41.09 24.49
CA GLU A 1140 -44.20 -41.51 24.13
C GLU A 1140 -45.13 -41.36 25.36
N GLY A 1141 -46.27 -40.71 25.15
CA GLY A 1141 -47.46 -40.90 26.00
C GLY A 1141 -48.09 -39.61 26.52
N GLY A 1142 -49.11 -39.10 25.81
CA GLY A 1142 -49.99 -38.06 26.36
C GLY A 1142 -50.97 -37.51 25.33
N GLU A 1143 -52.24 -37.86 25.49
CA GLU A 1143 -53.35 -37.65 24.55
C GLU A 1143 -53.67 -36.18 24.23
N ALA A 1144 -54.14 -35.98 22.98
CA ALA A 1144 -54.71 -34.76 22.45
C ALA A 1144 -55.94 -34.27 23.26
N ARG A 1145 -56.01 -32.95 23.48
CA ARG A 1145 -57.27 -32.24 23.73
C ARG A 1145 -57.32 -30.91 22.98
N ASP A 1146 -58.31 -30.81 22.10
CA ASP A 1146 -58.85 -29.58 21.53
C ASP A 1146 -59.40 -28.67 22.63
N VAL A 1147 -59.02 -27.38 22.62
CA VAL A 1147 -59.87 -26.27 23.10
C VAL A 1147 -59.64 -25.06 22.19
N SER A 1148 -60.76 -24.46 21.79
CA SER A 1148 -60.97 -23.33 20.89
C SER A 1148 -60.55 -21.95 21.44
N ASP A 1149 -60.37 -21.02 20.51
CA ASP A 1149 -60.15 -19.57 20.65
C ASP A 1149 -61.10 -18.86 21.65
N GLU A 1150 -60.54 -18.07 22.57
CA GLU A 1150 -60.78 -16.62 22.73
C GLU A 1150 -60.04 -16.05 23.97
N GLU A 1151 -59.62 -14.79 23.85
CA GLU A 1151 -59.07 -13.84 24.86
C GLU A 1151 -57.54 -13.75 25.04
N ALA A 1152 -57.03 -12.57 24.66
CA ALA A 1152 -55.68 -12.06 24.85
C ALA A 1152 -55.56 -11.36 26.22
N ASP A 1153 -54.49 -11.65 26.97
CA ASP A 1153 -53.52 -10.69 27.53
C ASP A 1153 -52.54 -11.39 28.49
N ASP A 1154 -51.27 -10.97 28.43
CA ASP A 1154 -50.22 -11.07 29.44
C ASP A 1154 -50.03 -12.39 30.23
N ALA A 1155 -49.17 -13.27 29.68
CA ALA A 1155 -48.08 -13.94 30.42
C ALA A 1155 -47.30 -14.86 29.47
N VAL A 1156 -46.12 -14.42 29.01
CA VAL A 1156 -45.12 -15.34 28.45
C VAL A 1156 -44.58 -16.16 29.62
N VAL A 1157 -45.07 -17.38 29.77
CA VAL A 1157 -44.44 -18.39 30.64
C VAL A 1157 -43.20 -18.88 29.88
N PRO A 1158 -41.97 -18.66 30.38
CA PRO A 1158 -40.79 -19.12 29.69
C PRO A 1158 -40.75 -20.64 29.76
N THR A 1159 -40.69 -21.29 28.61
CA THR A 1159 -40.30 -22.70 28.54
C THR A 1159 -38.82 -22.80 28.92
N SER A 1160 -38.41 -23.96 29.45
CA SER A 1160 -37.04 -24.23 29.92
C SER A 1160 -35.94 -24.11 28.84
N GLU A 1161 -36.30 -23.79 27.59
CA GLU A 1161 -35.40 -23.57 26.47
C GLU A 1161 -34.94 -22.10 26.33
N ASP A 1162 -35.62 -21.13 26.96
CA ASP A 1162 -35.24 -19.71 26.88
C ASP A 1162 -34.06 -19.32 27.81
N ILE A 1163 -33.63 -20.21 28.70
CA ILE A 1163 -32.56 -19.91 29.69
C ILE A 1163 -31.14 -20.16 29.13
N LEU A 1164 -30.98 -20.76 27.94
CA LEU A 1164 -29.67 -21.08 27.33
C LEU A 1164 -29.51 -20.60 25.89
N GLY A 1165 -30.03 -19.43 25.53
CA GLY A 1165 -30.07 -18.81 24.18
C GLY A 1165 -28.78 -18.84 23.34
N ILE A 1166 -28.39 -20.01 22.84
CA ILE A 1166 -27.18 -20.25 22.06
C ILE A 1166 -27.47 -21.36 21.03
N ARG A 1167 -28.17 -21.04 19.93
CA ARG A 1167 -27.84 -21.66 18.64
C ARG A 1167 -26.53 -21.01 18.16
N ARG A 1168 -25.38 -21.42 18.71
CA ARG A 1168 -24.07 -21.03 18.16
C ARG A 1168 -23.84 -21.89 16.91
N GLU A 1169 -23.67 -21.23 15.78
CA GLU A 1169 -23.25 -21.85 14.53
C GLU A 1169 -22.02 -22.74 14.74
N ARG A 1170 -21.94 -23.84 13.99
CA ARG A 1170 -20.80 -24.76 13.99
C ARG A 1170 -19.48 -23.98 13.83
N PRO A 1171 -18.48 -24.17 14.69
CA PRO A 1171 -17.17 -23.55 14.53
C PRO A 1171 -16.49 -23.98 13.22
N SER A 1172 -15.88 -23.03 12.50
CA SER A 1172 -15.12 -23.30 11.26
C SER A 1172 -13.75 -23.95 11.50
N ARG A 1173 -13.38 -24.18 12.76
CA ARG A 1173 -12.10 -24.78 13.15
C ARG A 1173 -12.31 -25.87 14.20
N ALA A 1174 -11.61 -26.99 14.04
CA ALA A 1174 -11.57 -28.08 15.01
C ALA A 1174 -10.13 -28.42 15.39
N ARG A 1175 -9.84 -28.59 16.69
CA ARG A 1175 -8.55 -29.08 17.20
C ARG A 1175 -8.76 -30.45 17.83
N LEU A 1176 -8.14 -31.46 17.24
CA LEU A 1176 -8.22 -32.85 17.70
C LEU A 1176 -7.06 -33.16 18.65
N VAL A 1177 -7.32 -33.88 19.73
CA VAL A 1177 -6.33 -34.23 20.76
C VAL A 1177 -6.41 -35.73 21.04
N GLY A 1178 -5.27 -36.43 20.98
CA GLY A 1178 -5.25 -37.89 21.07
C GLY A 1178 -3.93 -38.49 20.65
N SER A 1179 -3.85 -39.82 20.62
CA SER A 1179 -2.77 -40.48 19.89
C SER A 1179 -2.91 -40.20 18.39
N ARG A 1180 -1.77 -40.25 17.67
CA ARG A 1180 -1.74 -40.01 16.22
C ARG A 1180 -2.74 -40.89 15.46
N GLU A 1181 -2.81 -42.17 15.78
CA GLU A 1181 -3.70 -43.12 15.11
C GLU A 1181 -5.19 -42.79 15.35
N SER A 1182 -5.56 -42.48 16.60
CA SER A 1182 -6.93 -42.12 16.95
C SER A 1182 -7.35 -40.79 16.33
N VAL A 1183 -6.48 -39.78 16.34
CA VAL A 1183 -6.72 -38.48 15.73
C VAL A 1183 -6.86 -38.58 14.21
N GLU A 1184 -5.99 -39.33 13.53
CA GLU A 1184 -6.07 -39.55 12.09
C GLU A 1184 -7.38 -40.26 11.69
N ARG A 1185 -7.79 -41.27 12.46
CA ARG A 1185 -9.06 -41.98 12.26
C ARG A 1185 -10.28 -41.08 12.47
N LEU A 1186 -10.28 -40.30 13.56
CA LEU A 1186 -11.33 -39.32 13.83
C LEU A 1186 -11.41 -38.24 12.75
N HIS A 1187 -10.26 -37.72 12.31
CA HIS A 1187 -10.19 -36.73 11.22
C HIS A 1187 -10.79 -37.30 9.93
N ARG A 1188 -10.41 -38.52 9.53
CA ARG A 1188 -10.97 -39.17 8.34
C ARG A 1188 -12.48 -39.39 8.45
N ALA A 1189 -12.97 -39.84 9.61
CA ALA A 1189 -14.39 -40.04 9.85
C ALA A 1189 -15.19 -38.73 9.78
N LEU A 1190 -14.69 -37.67 10.42
CA LEU A 1190 -15.28 -36.34 10.36
C LEU A 1190 -15.29 -35.82 8.92
N ALA A 1191 -14.14 -35.87 8.24
CA ALA A 1191 -13.98 -35.38 6.87
C ALA A 1191 -14.94 -36.09 5.90
N ALA A 1192 -15.10 -37.41 6.03
CA ALA A 1192 -16.06 -38.17 5.26
C ALA A 1192 -17.52 -37.76 5.58
N ARG A 1193 -17.85 -37.58 6.87
CA ARG A 1193 -19.21 -37.20 7.27
C ARG A 1193 -19.62 -35.81 6.76
N VAL A 1194 -18.69 -34.85 6.77
CA VAL A 1194 -18.92 -33.49 6.27
C VAL A 1194 -18.62 -33.35 4.79
N GLU A 1195 -18.46 -34.47 4.07
CA GLU A 1195 -18.21 -34.52 2.62
C GLU A 1195 -17.03 -33.64 2.15
N GLY A 1196 -15.99 -33.54 2.98
CA GLY A 1196 -14.82 -32.73 2.68
C GLY A 1196 -15.09 -31.22 2.69
N ASP A 1197 -16.06 -30.75 3.48
CA ASP A 1197 -16.41 -29.34 3.66
C ASP A 1197 -15.16 -28.40 3.74
N PRO A 1198 -14.92 -27.54 2.74
CA PRO A 1198 -13.78 -26.61 2.72
C PRO A 1198 -13.84 -25.55 3.81
N ASP A 1199 -15.02 -25.25 4.35
CA ASP A 1199 -15.20 -24.21 5.36
C ASP A 1199 -14.78 -24.69 6.77
N LEU A 1200 -14.45 -25.99 6.93
CA LEU A 1200 -13.86 -26.55 8.14
C LEU A 1200 -12.35 -26.76 8.01
N ALA A 1201 -11.59 -26.11 8.90
CA ALA A 1201 -10.18 -26.37 9.12
C ALA A 1201 -9.98 -27.33 10.31
N VAL A 1202 -9.32 -28.46 10.07
CA VAL A 1202 -9.02 -29.46 11.11
C VAL A 1202 -7.54 -29.43 11.46
N TYR A 1203 -7.25 -29.18 12.73
CA TYR A 1203 -5.91 -29.22 13.32
C TYR A 1203 -5.72 -30.56 14.03
N ALA A 1204 -5.01 -31.47 13.35
CA ALA A 1204 -4.83 -32.87 13.75
C ALA A 1204 -3.37 -33.20 14.14
N GLY A 1205 -2.50 -32.19 14.28
CA GLY A 1205 -1.10 -32.39 14.67
C GLY A 1205 -0.94 -32.90 16.11
N GLU A 1206 0.22 -33.42 16.46
CA GLU A 1206 0.55 -33.78 17.85
C GLU A 1206 0.44 -32.54 18.77
N VAL A 1207 0.08 -32.73 20.04
CA VAL A 1207 0.06 -31.63 21.02
C VAL A 1207 1.47 -31.39 21.53
N THR A 1208 1.92 -30.14 21.45
CA THR A 1208 3.26 -29.72 21.86
C THR A 1208 3.25 -28.80 23.08
N THR A 1209 4.39 -28.64 23.75
CA THR A 1209 4.55 -27.57 24.74
C THR A 1209 4.77 -26.21 24.08
N ALA A 1210 5.12 -26.17 22.79
CA ALA A 1210 5.47 -24.95 22.07
C ALA A 1210 4.25 -24.04 21.88
N GLY A 1211 4.17 -22.96 22.65
CA GLY A 1211 3.11 -21.95 22.49
C GLY A 1211 3.14 -21.26 21.13
N ARG A 1212 4.31 -21.23 20.48
CA ARG A 1212 4.48 -20.77 19.09
C ARG A 1212 3.60 -21.54 18.08
N LEU A 1213 3.19 -22.75 18.42
CA LEU A 1213 2.38 -23.65 17.58
C LEU A 1213 0.96 -23.83 18.13
N GLU A 1214 0.81 -24.15 19.42
CA GLU A 1214 -0.51 -24.49 19.99
C GLU A 1214 -1.50 -23.32 20.06
N LEU A 1215 -1.02 -22.06 19.97
CA LEU A 1215 -1.90 -20.89 19.90
C LEU A 1215 -2.48 -20.64 18.49
N LEU A 1216 -1.81 -21.08 17.42
CA LEU A 1216 -2.20 -20.80 16.03
C LEU A 1216 -3.63 -21.27 15.66
N PRO A 1217 -4.15 -22.43 16.11
CA PRO A 1217 -5.52 -22.84 15.80
C PRO A 1217 -6.57 -21.81 16.23
N PHE A 1218 -6.29 -21.06 17.29
CA PHE A 1218 -7.17 -20.06 17.89
C PHE A 1218 -6.98 -18.65 17.33
N LEU A 1219 -6.10 -18.47 16.33
CA LEU A 1219 -5.72 -17.16 15.79
C LEU A 1219 -5.92 -17.06 14.28
N ARG A 1220 -6.31 -15.88 13.83
CA ARG A 1220 -6.43 -15.45 12.43
C ARG A 1220 -5.45 -14.30 12.22
N GLU A 1221 -4.61 -14.41 11.22
CA GLU A 1221 -3.68 -13.32 10.87
C GLU A 1221 -4.41 -12.18 10.16
N GLN A 1222 -3.95 -10.96 10.37
CA GLN A 1222 -4.46 -9.77 9.69
C GLN A 1222 -3.32 -8.79 9.40
N SER A 1223 -3.31 -8.30 8.16
CA SER A 1223 -2.38 -7.28 7.68
C SER A 1223 -3.14 -5.97 7.50
N ILE A 1224 -2.58 -4.86 7.97
CA ILE A 1224 -3.20 -3.53 7.91
C ILE A 1224 -2.17 -2.58 7.32
N SER A 1225 -2.53 -1.93 6.22
CA SER A 1225 -1.66 -0.95 5.59
C SER A 1225 -2.34 0.41 5.56
N ILE A 1226 -1.68 1.41 6.14
CA ILE A 1226 -2.19 2.76 6.32
C ILE A 1226 -1.23 3.74 5.67
N THR A 1227 -1.73 4.55 4.72
CA THR A 1227 -1.00 5.72 4.24
C THR A 1227 -0.74 6.66 5.42
N ALA A 1228 0.52 6.85 5.79
CA ALA A 1228 0.96 7.63 6.95
C ALA A 1228 1.57 8.97 6.53
N HIS A 1229 1.11 9.51 5.40
CA HIS A 1229 1.52 10.82 4.91
C HIS A 1229 0.33 11.59 4.34
N ARG A 1230 0.40 12.92 4.39
CA ARG A 1230 -0.50 13.81 3.66
C ARG A 1230 0.33 14.60 2.64
N PHE A 1231 0.16 14.29 1.36
CA PHE A 1231 0.94 14.87 0.25
C PHE A 1231 2.48 14.78 0.45
N GLY A 1232 2.95 13.66 0.98
CA GLY A 1232 4.38 13.36 1.17
C GLY A 1232 4.91 13.69 2.56
N ASN A 1233 4.26 14.58 3.30
CA ASN A 1233 4.63 14.90 4.67
C ASN A 1233 4.07 13.83 5.62
N PRO A 1234 4.85 13.29 6.58
CA PRO A 1234 4.34 12.36 7.57
C PRO A 1234 3.10 12.90 8.28
N ASP A 1235 2.08 12.05 8.43
CA ASP A 1235 0.79 12.39 9.05
C ASP A 1235 0.49 11.43 10.20
N ASP A 1236 0.55 11.96 11.42
CA ASP A 1236 0.33 11.22 12.66
C ASP A 1236 -1.16 11.08 13.03
N ARG A 1237 -2.12 11.49 12.19
CA ARG A 1237 -3.54 11.52 12.58
C ARG A 1237 -4.07 10.16 13.06
N PHE A 1238 -3.50 9.06 12.57
CA PHE A 1238 -3.91 7.70 12.88
C PHE A 1238 -2.97 7.00 13.88
N SER A 1239 -1.91 7.67 14.33
CA SER A 1239 -0.90 7.09 15.23
C SER A 1239 -1.49 6.70 16.59
N ASP A 1240 -2.61 7.30 16.99
CA ASP A 1240 -3.30 6.98 18.24
C ASP A 1240 -4.31 5.83 18.14
N VAL A 1241 -4.72 5.43 16.93
CA VAL A 1241 -5.77 4.42 16.69
C VAL A 1241 -5.24 2.99 16.79
N ILE A 1242 -4.05 2.75 16.23
CA ILE A 1242 -3.40 1.44 16.20
C ILE A 1242 -1.89 1.59 16.18
#